data_AF-A0A0D2NAQ6-F1
#
_entry.id   AF-A0A0D2NAQ6-F1
#
_cell.length_a   1.000
_cell.length_b   1.000
_cell.length_c   1.000
_cell.angle_alpha   90.00
_cell.angle_beta   90.00
_cell.angle_gamma   90.00
#
_symmetry.space_group_name_H-M   'P 1'
#
loop_
_entity.id
_entity.type
_entity.pdbx_description
1 polymer ?
#
loop_
_entity_poly.entity_id
_entity_poly.type
_entity_poly.pdbx_seq_one_letter_code
_entity_poly.pdbx_strand_id
1 'polypeptide(L)'
;MSIHLINPKPSLALVRQRQLYPYIKGRPEPDTYAEAIQSTVSSFSDAKRMLDWYFDIAGFQSSAIDIEGTPTLEERKKLYKFKHHDVFPPHLEIIPKADQVSPLAIFHIDRLIGTAILTFNVFGTPSKIFGPMNTTSMKSLEERNVALHDRASSANLPTMFKAPNIGLRDNWYSDAVFSQQWFTGTNPTVITQASHQWIQTFIQAAKENDVMLKFLTSAAPNSLYILDNSYFRTAAGIDYKQDITSSSKYSQATHYGCASVALFHLPESGELHPLAIILDWKGSLKMSVTIFNKRIDPTSPSDGEKDDWPWRYAKMCVQVSDWTRHEISVHLINTHFIEEIIIVAAQRTLASQHPVYELLRDHWTTTLSINALARSGLVEKALIPLCPFTEDQLNKFIVHEFSSFDFTGLYVPTDLHHRGFPIDQLETNRKYHNYGYGRNISLMWTTLREFVSAVLTKAYNSADPDADVKNDTYVADFCKEVQSAEGGNMYEFPTVSTLDGLIDMVTMCIHIASPQHTAINYLQQYYMTFVPNKPSALYKPIPKTIGELNAINEAFVVESLPFKTGKFSWSASPDRDWLLMGQIPYLLNPEVTESISITTFAKQAAEDISRPDISVAGQELVKNLEVLTEKFKKISEDIDDHKAKVYDVLYPDDTAKAIVI
;
A
#
# COMPACT_ATOMS: atom_id res chain seq x y z
N MET A 1 -42.05 10.47 -21.03
CA MET A 1 -42.87 9.36 -21.54
C MET A 1 -43.22 8.48 -20.36
N SER A 2 -44.47 8.53 -19.90
CA SER A 2 -44.96 7.79 -18.73
C SER A 2 -45.31 6.36 -19.11
N ILE A 3 -44.87 5.38 -18.33
CA ILE A 3 -45.40 4.00 -18.40
C ILE A 3 -45.91 3.64 -17.01
N HIS A 4 -47.22 3.80 -16.84
CA HIS A 4 -47.98 2.99 -15.90
C HIS A 4 -48.33 1.68 -16.60
N LEU A 5 -47.81 0.56 -16.11
CA LEU A 5 -48.43 -0.75 -16.26
C LEU A 5 -48.35 -1.49 -14.93
N ILE A 6 -49.51 -2.06 -14.61
CA ILE A 6 -49.94 -2.67 -13.37
C ILE A 6 -49.17 -3.97 -13.14
N ASN A 7 -48.42 -4.08 -12.04
CA ASN A 7 -48.00 -5.37 -11.51
C ASN A 7 -48.11 -5.35 -9.97
N PRO A 8 -49.04 -6.10 -9.36
CA PRO A 8 -49.25 -6.10 -7.91
C PRO A 8 -48.17 -6.88 -7.13
N LYS A 9 -47.18 -7.48 -7.80
CA LYS A 9 -45.96 -8.02 -7.19
C LYS A 9 -44.76 -7.76 -8.11
N PRO A 10 -44.00 -6.66 -7.93
CA PRO A 10 -42.79 -6.47 -8.72
C PRO A 10 -41.81 -7.61 -8.41
N SER A 11 -41.30 -8.27 -9.45
CA SER A 11 -40.19 -9.22 -9.27
C SER A 11 -38.99 -8.48 -8.70
N LEU A 12 -38.16 -9.15 -7.91
CA LEU A 12 -36.89 -8.62 -7.37
C LEU A 12 -36.04 -7.94 -8.45
N ALA A 13 -36.11 -8.41 -9.69
CA ALA A 13 -35.44 -7.83 -10.86
C ALA A 13 -35.91 -6.39 -11.19
N LEU A 14 -37.19 -6.06 -11.02
CA LEU A 14 -37.75 -4.73 -11.35
C LEU A 14 -37.48 -3.71 -10.23
N VAL A 15 -37.37 -4.17 -8.99
CA VAL A 15 -36.87 -3.37 -7.85
C VAL A 15 -35.37 -3.08 -8.02
N ARG A 16 -34.59 -4.08 -8.45
CA ARG A 16 -33.15 -3.98 -8.74
C ARG A 16 -32.84 -3.09 -9.96
N GLN A 17 -33.69 -3.09 -11.00
CA GLN A 17 -33.58 -2.16 -12.14
C GLN A 17 -33.76 -0.69 -11.72
N ARG A 18 -34.65 -0.38 -10.77
CA ARG A 18 -34.83 0.99 -10.25
C ARG A 18 -33.61 1.46 -9.45
N GLN A 19 -32.86 0.55 -8.84
CA GLN A 19 -31.61 0.87 -8.14
C GLN A 19 -30.47 1.23 -9.11
N LEU A 20 -30.47 0.71 -10.35
CA LEU A 20 -29.44 1.01 -11.36
C LEU A 20 -29.72 2.28 -12.20
N TYR A 21 -30.96 2.76 -12.23
CA TYR A 21 -31.39 3.90 -13.06
C TYR A 21 -30.66 5.24 -12.80
N PRO A 22 -30.25 5.61 -11.56
CA PRO A 22 -29.46 6.81 -11.31
C PRO A 22 -28.07 6.79 -11.96
N TYR A 23 -27.50 5.60 -12.21
CA TYR A 23 -26.14 5.41 -12.73
C TYR A 23 -26.04 5.50 -14.26
N ILE A 24 -27.19 5.44 -14.96
CA ILE A 24 -27.29 5.59 -16.42
C ILE A 24 -27.40 7.08 -16.80
N LYS A 25 -27.81 7.96 -15.87
CA LYS A 25 -27.66 9.42 -16.00
C LYS A 25 -26.27 9.78 -15.51
N GLY A 26 -25.41 10.31 -16.39
CA GLY A 26 -24.09 10.80 -16.00
C GLY A 26 -24.18 11.70 -14.77
N ARG A 27 -23.28 11.51 -13.80
CA ARG A 27 -23.17 12.38 -12.62
C ARG A 27 -22.87 13.80 -13.07
N PRO A 28 -23.47 14.83 -12.44
CA PRO A 28 -23.10 16.21 -12.73
C PRO A 28 -21.60 16.42 -12.49
N GLU A 29 -20.97 17.23 -13.35
CA GLU A 29 -19.57 17.59 -13.15
C GLU A 29 -19.42 18.45 -11.89
N PRO A 30 -18.51 18.11 -10.95
CA PRO A 30 -18.32 18.90 -9.74
C PRO A 30 -17.85 20.32 -10.09
N ASP A 31 -18.39 21.34 -9.44
CA ASP A 31 -18.01 22.75 -9.60
C ASP A 31 -16.96 23.16 -8.56
N THR A 32 -16.89 22.47 -7.41
CA THR A 32 -15.96 22.77 -6.33
C THR A 32 -15.06 21.60 -5.96
N TYR A 33 -13.94 21.89 -5.28
CA TYR A 33 -13.04 20.87 -4.73
C TYR A 33 -13.76 19.89 -3.79
N ALA A 34 -14.67 20.38 -2.96
CA ALA A 34 -15.44 19.55 -2.04
C ALA A 34 -16.41 18.61 -2.78
N GLU A 35 -17.10 19.12 -3.80
CA GLU A 35 -17.97 18.30 -4.65
C GLU A 35 -17.19 17.25 -5.43
N ALA A 36 -15.97 17.57 -5.89
CA ALA A 36 -15.12 16.61 -6.59
C ALA A 36 -14.73 15.44 -5.67
N ILE A 37 -14.30 15.73 -4.45
CA ILE A 37 -14.02 14.73 -3.40
C ILE A 37 -15.25 13.85 -3.18
N GLN A 38 -16.40 14.45 -2.85
CA GLN A 38 -17.63 13.70 -2.54
C GLN A 38 -18.11 12.83 -3.70
N SER A 39 -18.03 13.36 -4.92
CA SER A 39 -18.46 12.65 -6.11
C SER A 39 -17.56 11.44 -6.40
N THR A 40 -16.24 11.58 -6.21
CA THR A 40 -15.29 10.45 -6.34
C THR A 40 -15.44 9.41 -5.24
N VAL A 41 -15.66 9.81 -3.98
CA VAL A 41 -15.94 8.86 -2.87
C VAL A 41 -17.19 8.05 -3.16
N SER A 42 -18.28 8.73 -3.53
CA SER A 42 -19.54 8.05 -3.82
C SER A 42 -19.41 7.14 -5.06
N SER A 43 -18.70 7.59 -6.11
CA SER A 43 -18.52 6.79 -7.33
C SER A 43 -17.68 5.54 -7.09
N PHE A 44 -16.64 5.63 -6.27
CA PHE A 44 -15.81 4.49 -5.86
C PHE A 44 -16.61 3.52 -4.99
N SER A 45 -17.33 4.00 -3.97
CA SER A 45 -18.17 3.17 -3.11
C SER A 45 -19.24 2.41 -3.91
N ASP A 46 -19.88 3.08 -4.86
CA ASP A 46 -20.87 2.46 -5.74
C ASP A 46 -20.24 1.41 -6.66
N ALA A 47 -19.07 1.69 -7.23
CA ALA A 47 -18.32 0.74 -8.08
C ALA A 47 -17.89 -0.51 -7.30
N LYS A 48 -17.33 -0.32 -6.10
CA LYS A 48 -16.94 -1.41 -5.20
C LYS A 48 -18.15 -2.28 -4.86
N ARG A 49 -19.27 -1.68 -4.43
CA ARG A 49 -20.49 -2.43 -4.09
C ARG A 49 -21.03 -3.24 -5.27
N MET A 50 -20.97 -2.70 -6.49
CA MET A 50 -21.38 -3.43 -7.68
C MET A 50 -20.46 -4.63 -7.99
N LEU A 51 -19.15 -4.48 -7.81
CA LEU A 51 -18.21 -5.58 -8.01
C LEU A 51 -18.32 -6.63 -6.91
N ASP A 52 -18.44 -6.25 -5.65
CA ASP A 52 -18.70 -7.20 -4.55
C ASP A 52 -19.96 -8.04 -4.84
N TRP A 53 -21.04 -7.40 -5.30
CA TRP A 53 -22.26 -8.09 -5.69
C TRP A 53 -22.09 -9.01 -6.91
N TYR A 54 -21.27 -8.61 -7.88
CA TYR A 54 -20.92 -9.47 -9.01
C TYR A 54 -20.17 -10.71 -8.56
N PHE A 55 -19.14 -10.56 -7.73
CA PHE A 55 -18.33 -11.67 -7.23
C PHE A 55 -19.13 -12.65 -6.37
N ASP A 56 -20.10 -12.14 -5.60
CA ASP A 56 -21.08 -12.93 -4.87
C ASP A 56 -21.97 -13.77 -5.82
N ILE A 57 -22.64 -13.12 -6.79
CA ILE A 57 -23.50 -13.82 -7.78
C ILE A 57 -22.73 -14.81 -8.64
N ALA A 58 -21.50 -14.47 -9.03
CA ALA A 58 -20.65 -15.32 -9.88
C ALA A 58 -20.06 -16.51 -9.11
N GLY A 59 -20.27 -16.61 -7.80
CA GLY A 59 -19.79 -17.70 -6.97
C GLY A 59 -18.30 -17.61 -6.60
N PHE A 60 -17.63 -16.48 -6.88
CA PHE A 60 -16.25 -16.24 -6.48
C PHE A 60 -16.14 -15.85 -5.00
N GLN A 61 -17.18 -15.23 -4.43
CA GLN A 61 -17.21 -14.77 -3.04
C GLN A 61 -18.63 -14.94 -2.46
N SER A 62 -19.23 -16.13 -2.61
CA SER A 62 -20.62 -16.36 -2.20
C SER A 62 -20.80 -16.13 -0.69
N SER A 63 -21.64 -15.15 -0.37
CA SER A 63 -22.20 -14.87 0.95
C SER A 63 -23.31 -15.87 1.32
N ALA A 64 -23.86 -16.58 0.35
CA ALA A 64 -24.90 -17.60 0.55
C ALA A 64 -24.24 -18.97 0.75
N ILE A 65 -24.06 -19.37 2.01
CA ILE A 65 -23.68 -20.75 2.37
C ILE A 65 -24.94 -21.64 2.54
N ASP A 66 -26.14 -21.07 2.49
CA ASP A 66 -27.28 -21.70 3.18
C ASP A 66 -28.31 -22.44 2.31
N ILE A 67 -28.14 -22.59 0.99
CA ILE A 67 -29.13 -23.33 0.17
C ILE A 67 -28.52 -24.31 -0.85
N GLU A 68 -27.36 -24.02 -1.45
CA GLU A 68 -26.79 -24.83 -2.56
C GLU A 68 -25.54 -25.66 -2.17
N GLY A 69 -25.01 -25.48 -0.96
CA GLY A 69 -23.80 -26.16 -0.48
C GLY A 69 -22.49 -25.53 -1.00
N THR A 70 -21.36 -25.87 -0.38
CA THR A 70 -20.04 -25.39 -0.79
C THR A 70 -19.64 -26.02 -2.14
N PRO A 71 -19.21 -25.22 -3.15
CA PRO A 71 -18.79 -25.76 -4.43
C PRO A 71 -17.67 -26.81 -4.29
N THR A 72 -17.79 -27.92 -5.02
CA THR A 72 -16.77 -28.96 -5.06
C THR A 72 -15.45 -28.42 -5.61
N LEU A 73 -14.33 -29.08 -5.29
CA LEU A 73 -13.01 -28.68 -5.81
C LEU A 73 -12.99 -28.65 -7.36
N GLU A 74 -13.67 -29.59 -8.02
CA GLU A 74 -13.75 -29.65 -9.48
C GLU A 74 -14.60 -28.52 -10.08
N GLU A 75 -15.64 -28.07 -9.38
CA GLU A 75 -16.40 -26.88 -9.76
C GLU A 75 -15.56 -25.62 -9.58
N ARG A 76 -14.83 -25.51 -8.45
CA ARG A 76 -13.92 -24.38 -8.22
C ARG A 76 -12.77 -24.34 -9.23
N LYS A 77 -12.16 -25.46 -9.61
CA LYS A 77 -11.15 -25.50 -10.70
C LYS A 77 -11.67 -24.97 -12.04
N LYS A 78 -12.96 -25.15 -12.33
CA LYS A 78 -13.60 -24.61 -13.56
C LYS A 78 -13.91 -23.14 -13.45
N LEU A 79 -14.25 -22.67 -12.24
CA LEU A 79 -14.62 -21.29 -11.97
C LEU A 79 -13.39 -20.39 -11.83
N TYR A 80 -12.43 -20.77 -11.01
CA TYR A 80 -11.20 -20.04 -10.74
C TYR A 80 -10.15 -20.43 -11.78
N LYS A 81 -9.91 -19.52 -12.72
CA LYS A 81 -8.88 -19.65 -13.76
C LYS A 81 -7.89 -18.51 -13.66
N PHE A 82 -6.62 -18.80 -13.92
CA PHE A 82 -5.61 -17.76 -14.05
C PHE A 82 -5.72 -17.08 -15.41
N LYS A 83 -5.74 -15.75 -15.40
CA LYS A 83 -5.48 -14.91 -16.57
C LYS A 83 -4.02 -14.47 -16.52
N HIS A 84 -3.26 -14.85 -17.54
CA HIS A 84 -1.90 -14.38 -17.76
C HIS A 84 -1.95 -13.13 -18.64
N HIS A 85 -1.09 -12.16 -18.33
CA HIS A 85 -1.01 -10.89 -19.03
C HIS A 85 0.44 -10.42 -19.09
N ASP A 86 0.81 -9.68 -20.13
CA ASP A 86 2.17 -9.15 -20.32
C ASP A 86 2.55 -8.02 -19.33
N VAL A 87 1.65 -7.63 -18.42
CA VAL A 87 1.77 -6.41 -17.60
C VAL A 87 1.43 -6.70 -16.15
N PHE A 88 0.26 -7.27 -15.90
CA PHE A 88 -0.14 -7.67 -14.55
C PHE A 88 0.34 -9.09 -14.26
N PRO A 89 0.76 -9.37 -13.01
CA PRO A 89 0.93 -10.74 -12.54
C PRO A 89 -0.31 -11.61 -12.81
N PRO A 90 -0.17 -12.95 -12.80
CA PRO A 90 -1.31 -13.84 -12.91
C PRO A 90 -2.39 -13.48 -11.89
N HIS A 91 -3.63 -13.43 -12.35
CA HIS A 91 -4.77 -13.02 -11.52
C HIS A 91 -6.03 -13.75 -11.95
N LEU A 92 -7.14 -13.55 -11.25
CA LEU A 92 -8.39 -14.23 -11.61
C LEU A 92 -8.88 -13.80 -13.00
N GLU A 93 -9.16 -14.77 -13.87
CA GLU A 93 -9.86 -14.56 -15.13
C GLU A 93 -11.33 -14.24 -14.86
N ILE A 94 -11.69 -12.97 -15.01
CA ILE A 94 -13.07 -12.51 -14.86
C ILE A 94 -13.80 -12.72 -16.19
N ILE A 95 -14.83 -13.58 -16.17
CA ILE A 95 -15.66 -13.95 -17.32
C ILE A 95 -16.94 -13.09 -17.32
N PRO A 96 -17.43 -12.65 -18.49
CA PRO A 96 -17.06 -13.12 -19.83
C PRO A 96 -16.12 -12.21 -20.63
N LYS A 97 -15.44 -12.85 -21.60
CA LYS A 97 -14.66 -12.21 -22.64
C LYS A 97 -15.58 -11.20 -23.34
N ALA A 98 -15.13 -9.95 -23.43
CA ALA A 98 -15.92 -8.78 -23.85
C ALA A 98 -16.69 -8.92 -25.19
N ASP A 99 -16.42 -9.97 -25.97
CA ASP A 99 -16.85 -10.13 -27.36
C ASP A 99 -18.06 -11.08 -27.53
N GLN A 100 -18.62 -11.66 -26.46
CA GLN A 100 -19.65 -12.71 -26.56
C GLN A 100 -21.11 -12.27 -26.32
N VAL A 101 -21.40 -10.98 -26.10
CA VAL A 101 -22.76 -10.54 -25.73
C VAL A 101 -23.47 -9.78 -26.84
N SER A 102 -24.71 -10.19 -27.13
CA SER A 102 -25.60 -9.46 -28.04
C SER A 102 -25.90 -8.03 -27.54
N PRO A 103 -25.89 -7.00 -28.43
CA PRO A 103 -26.23 -5.61 -28.09
C PRO A 103 -27.63 -5.43 -27.46
N LEU A 104 -28.55 -6.39 -27.66
CA LEU A 104 -29.92 -6.34 -27.16
C LEU A 104 -30.12 -7.01 -25.78
N ALA A 105 -29.09 -7.64 -25.23
CA ALA A 105 -29.16 -8.35 -23.96
C ALA A 105 -28.74 -7.41 -22.81
N ILE A 106 -29.69 -6.55 -22.37
CA ILE A 106 -29.44 -5.41 -21.46
C ILE A 106 -29.05 -5.84 -20.03
N PHE A 107 -29.27 -7.10 -19.65
CA PHE A 107 -29.03 -7.62 -18.29
C PHE A 107 -27.95 -8.71 -18.20
N HIS A 108 -26.98 -8.70 -19.11
CA HIS A 108 -25.79 -9.53 -18.93
C HIS A 108 -24.86 -8.96 -17.85
N ILE A 109 -24.39 -9.85 -16.99
CA ILE A 109 -23.49 -9.60 -15.85
C ILE A 109 -22.19 -8.90 -16.31
N ASP A 110 -21.78 -9.09 -17.55
CA ASP A 110 -20.67 -8.44 -18.28
C ASP A 110 -20.82 -6.92 -18.33
N ARG A 111 -22.06 -6.45 -18.52
CA ARG A 111 -22.36 -5.02 -18.49
C ARG A 111 -22.25 -4.47 -17.08
N LEU A 112 -22.38 -5.28 -16.03
CA LEU A 112 -22.24 -4.82 -14.64
C LEU A 112 -20.78 -4.49 -14.32
N ILE A 113 -19.81 -5.28 -14.78
CA ILE A 113 -18.37 -4.97 -14.66
C ILE A 113 -18.03 -3.73 -15.47
N GLY A 114 -18.42 -3.69 -16.76
CA GLY A 114 -18.23 -2.51 -17.60
C GLY A 114 -18.90 -1.26 -17.02
N THR A 115 -20.10 -1.40 -16.43
CA THR A 115 -20.80 -0.32 -15.75
C THR A 115 -20.09 0.09 -14.45
N ALA A 116 -19.55 -0.84 -13.65
CA ALA A 116 -18.78 -0.50 -12.45
C ALA A 116 -17.53 0.31 -12.80
N ILE A 117 -16.83 -0.10 -13.87
CA ILE A 117 -15.65 0.61 -14.40
C ILE A 117 -16.03 2.01 -14.94
N LEU A 118 -17.14 2.11 -15.65
CA LEU A 118 -17.68 3.40 -16.12
C LEU A 118 -18.19 4.27 -14.96
N THR A 119 -18.69 3.66 -13.89
CA THR A 119 -19.23 4.34 -12.71
C THR A 119 -18.13 4.87 -11.83
N PHE A 120 -16.99 4.18 -11.71
CA PHE A 120 -15.82 4.70 -11.01
C PHE A 120 -15.20 5.84 -11.83
N ASN A 121 -15.72 7.04 -11.61
CA ASN A 121 -15.22 8.24 -12.25
C ASN A 121 -14.33 8.99 -11.27
N VAL A 122 -13.05 9.04 -11.58
CA VAL A 122 -12.09 9.91 -10.92
C VAL A 122 -12.18 11.26 -11.63
N PHE A 123 -13.05 12.14 -11.12
CA PHE A 123 -13.40 13.39 -11.81
C PHE A 123 -12.18 14.24 -12.14
N GLY A 124 -12.25 14.85 -13.32
CA GLY A 124 -11.29 15.81 -13.82
C GLY A 124 -11.61 16.10 -15.27
N THR A 125 -12.73 16.79 -15.54
CA THR A 125 -12.80 17.49 -16.82
C THR A 125 -11.70 18.55 -16.82
N PRO A 126 -10.92 18.69 -17.92
CA PRO A 126 -9.78 19.60 -17.99
C PRO A 126 -10.09 21.09 -17.72
N SER A 127 -11.37 21.45 -17.64
CA SER A 127 -11.88 22.82 -17.58
C SER A 127 -11.96 23.42 -16.18
N LYS A 128 -11.85 22.63 -15.10
CA LYS A 128 -12.05 23.09 -13.70
C LYS A 128 -10.80 22.96 -12.83
N ILE A 129 -10.64 23.88 -11.89
CA ILE A 129 -9.44 24.00 -11.06
C ILE A 129 -9.69 23.49 -9.65
N PHE A 130 -8.97 22.44 -9.25
CA PHE A 130 -9.13 21.74 -7.98
C PHE A 130 -7.90 21.83 -7.05
N GLY A 131 -6.82 22.45 -7.51
CA GLY A 131 -5.57 22.64 -6.79
C GLY A 131 -5.53 23.94 -5.98
N PRO A 132 -4.45 24.16 -5.20
CA PRO A 132 -4.23 25.37 -4.42
C PRO A 132 -3.93 26.61 -5.30
N MET A 133 -4.96 27.19 -5.94
CA MET A 133 -4.81 28.43 -6.71
C MET A 133 -4.27 29.58 -5.87
N ASN A 134 -3.36 30.36 -6.44
CA ASN A 134 -2.75 31.56 -5.85
C ASN A 134 -1.85 31.31 -4.63
N THR A 135 -1.47 30.05 -4.37
CA THR A 135 -0.45 29.73 -3.36
C THR A 135 0.94 30.02 -3.93
N THR A 136 1.76 30.76 -3.17
CA THR A 136 3.12 31.15 -3.59
C THR A 136 4.21 30.74 -2.59
N SER A 137 3.85 30.06 -1.50
CA SER A 137 4.75 29.66 -0.41
C SER A 137 4.28 28.37 0.26
N MET A 138 5.18 27.64 0.92
CA MET A 138 4.82 26.48 1.75
C MET A 138 3.87 26.88 2.89
N LYS A 139 4.08 28.06 3.48
CA LYS A 139 3.20 28.59 4.51
C LYS A 139 1.76 28.74 4.04
N SER A 140 1.53 29.22 2.82
CA SER A 140 0.17 29.32 2.27
C SER A 140 -0.47 27.95 1.98
N LEU A 141 0.33 26.91 1.70
CA LEU A 141 -0.18 25.53 1.62
C LEU A 141 -0.60 25.00 2.99
N GLU A 142 0.19 25.28 4.04
CA GLU A 142 -0.12 24.92 5.43
C GLU A 142 -1.41 25.61 5.89
N GLU A 143 -1.52 26.93 5.68
CA GLU A 143 -2.72 27.72 6.01
C GLU A 143 -3.96 27.22 5.25
N ARG A 144 -3.81 26.86 3.97
CA ARG A 144 -4.89 26.24 3.19
C ARG A 144 -5.31 24.89 3.77
N ASN A 145 -4.35 24.05 4.19
CA ASN A 145 -4.64 22.75 4.81
C ASN A 145 -5.47 22.95 6.09
N VAL A 146 -5.04 23.85 6.99
CA VAL A 146 -5.78 24.20 8.21
C VAL A 146 -7.21 24.64 7.88
N ALA A 147 -7.38 25.57 6.93
CA ALA A 147 -8.70 26.07 6.55
C ALA A 147 -9.64 24.98 5.98
N LEU A 148 -9.09 23.94 5.33
CA LEU A 148 -9.87 22.80 4.84
C LEU A 148 -10.31 21.88 5.98
N HIS A 149 -9.45 21.63 6.97
CA HIS A 149 -9.80 20.88 8.19
C HIS A 149 -10.87 21.60 9.03
N ASP A 150 -10.73 22.92 9.22
CA ASP A 150 -11.71 23.75 9.94
C ASP A 150 -13.09 23.71 9.25
N ARG A 151 -13.11 23.77 7.92
CA ARG A 151 -14.33 23.70 7.12
C ARG A 151 -14.97 22.31 7.20
N ALA A 152 -14.17 21.24 7.08
CA ALA A 152 -14.67 19.87 7.18
C ALA A 152 -15.30 19.60 8.55
N SER A 153 -14.67 20.10 9.61
CA SER A 153 -15.18 20.02 10.99
C SER A 153 -16.49 20.79 11.17
N SER A 154 -16.56 22.02 10.65
CA SER A 154 -17.74 22.90 10.80
C SER A 154 -18.97 22.43 10.03
N ALA A 155 -18.77 21.80 8.86
CA ALA A 155 -19.84 21.40 7.95
C ALA A 155 -20.16 19.89 8.01
N ASN A 156 -19.48 19.12 8.86
CA ASN A 156 -19.58 17.65 8.98
C ASN A 156 -19.56 16.94 7.61
N LEU A 157 -18.69 17.40 6.70
CA LEU A 157 -18.61 16.87 5.35
C LEU A 157 -17.77 15.58 5.33
N PRO A 158 -18.20 14.52 4.61
CA PRO A 158 -17.39 13.32 4.42
C PRO A 158 -16.26 13.64 3.43
N THR A 159 -15.10 14.05 3.96
CA THR A 159 -13.92 14.45 3.18
C THR A 159 -12.63 13.99 3.86
N MET A 160 -11.53 13.95 3.10
CA MET A 160 -10.19 13.60 3.60
C MET A 160 -9.64 14.53 4.70
N PHE A 161 -10.25 15.70 4.91
CA PHE A 161 -9.89 16.67 5.94
C PHE A 161 -10.73 16.54 7.22
N LYS A 162 -11.50 15.47 7.38
CA LYS A 162 -12.22 15.21 8.63
C LYS A 162 -11.28 14.68 9.73
N ALA A 163 -10.32 13.84 9.35
CA ALA A 163 -9.28 13.33 10.24
C ALA A 163 -7.98 14.14 10.01
N PRO A 164 -7.14 14.30 11.05
CA PRO A 164 -5.89 15.05 10.93
C PRO A 164 -4.95 14.42 9.90
N ASN A 165 -4.08 15.26 9.33
CA ASN A 165 -2.96 14.82 8.49
C ASN A 165 -1.65 15.47 8.97
N ILE A 166 -0.52 14.98 8.47
CA ILE A 166 0.81 15.42 8.90
C ILE A 166 1.05 16.93 8.70
N GLY A 167 0.39 17.54 7.71
CA GLY A 167 0.49 18.97 7.42
C GLY A 167 -0.13 19.90 8.46
N LEU A 168 -0.77 19.36 9.51
CA LEU A 168 -1.20 20.12 10.68
C LEU A 168 -0.08 20.35 11.70
N ARG A 169 1.07 19.67 11.55
CA ARG A 169 2.25 19.89 12.39
C ARG A 169 2.98 21.14 11.94
N ASP A 170 3.53 21.90 12.88
CA ASP A 170 4.40 23.05 12.62
C ASP A 170 5.79 22.66 12.10
N ASN A 171 6.18 21.39 12.28
CA ASN A 171 7.49 20.84 11.98
C ASN A 171 7.43 19.61 11.05
N TRP A 172 6.38 19.45 10.24
CA TRP A 172 6.21 18.29 9.34
C TRP A 172 7.41 18.04 8.41
N TYR A 173 8.13 19.11 8.06
CA TYR A 173 9.32 19.08 7.20
C TYR A 173 10.61 18.73 7.94
N SER A 174 10.59 18.48 9.25
CA SER A 174 11.81 18.30 10.02
C SER A 174 12.53 16.99 9.70
N ASP A 175 13.79 16.88 10.07
CA ASP A 175 14.56 15.65 9.93
C ASP A 175 13.99 14.51 10.78
N ALA A 176 13.55 14.83 12.01
CA ALA A 176 12.94 13.85 12.89
C ALA A 176 11.64 13.28 12.30
N VAL A 177 10.74 14.14 11.79
CA VAL A 177 9.46 13.70 11.20
C VAL A 177 9.66 12.98 9.88
N PHE A 178 10.63 13.40 9.07
CA PHE A 178 11.01 12.70 7.86
C PHE A 178 11.54 11.30 8.16
N SER A 179 12.45 11.16 9.12
CA SER A 179 13.04 9.86 9.46
C SER A 179 12.05 8.93 10.16
N GLN A 180 11.20 9.44 11.03
CA GLN A 180 10.24 8.63 11.77
C GLN A 180 9.25 7.91 10.84
N GLN A 181 8.99 8.44 9.64
CA GLN A 181 8.17 7.77 8.61
C GLN A 181 8.73 6.41 8.17
N TRP A 182 10.03 6.16 8.32
CA TRP A 182 10.63 4.86 7.99
C TRP A 182 10.39 3.79 9.07
N PHE A 183 9.89 4.21 10.23
CA PHE A 183 9.58 3.35 11.37
C PHE A 183 8.08 3.23 11.64
N THR A 184 7.30 4.26 11.33
CA THR A 184 5.86 4.32 11.63
C THR A 184 5.02 4.94 10.51
N GLY A 185 5.61 5.24 9.36
CA GLY A 185 4.91 5.78 8.20
C GLY A 185 4.21 4.71 7.37
N THR A 186 3.87 5.04 6.12
CA THR A 186 3.17 4.12 5.21
C THR A 186 4.07 3.04 4.61
N ASN A 187 5.39 3.19 4.72
CA ASN A 187 6.35 2.22 4.20
C ASN A 187 7.46 1.86 5.21
N PRO A 188 7.11 1.27 6.37
CA PRO A 188 8.06 0.98 7.45
C PRO A 188 8.88 -0.30 7.23
N THR A 189 8.76 -0.93 6.04
CA THR A 189 9.32 -2.25 5.73
C THR A 189 10.56 -2.21 4.83
N VAL A 190 10.96 -1.04 4.33
CA VAL A 190 12.00 -0.95 3.28
C VAL A 190 13.35 -0.45 3.77
N ILE A 191 13.41 0.19 4.94
CA ILE A 191 14.67 0.63 5.51
C ILE A 191 15.47 -0.59 5.97
N THR A 192 16.75 -0.64 5.58
CA THR A 192 17.67 -1.75 5.85
C THR A 192 19.01 -1.22 6.33
N GLN A 193 19.77 -2.03 7.05
CA GLN A 193 21.15 -1.71 7.41
C GLN A 193 21.98 -1.46 6.14
N ALA A 194 22.78 -0.39 6.15
CA ALA A 194 23.57 0.00 4.99
C ALA A 194 24.65 -1.06 4.69
N SER A 195 24.71 -1.50 3.43
CA SER A 195 25.76 -2.41 2.98
C SER A 195 27.13 -1.72 3.00
N HIS A 196 28.20 -2.52 3.11
CA HIS A 196 29.57 -2.00 3.04
C HIS A 196 29.80 -1.16 1.77
N GLN A 197 29.26 -1.59 0.63
CA GLN A 197 29.38 -0.89 -0.63
C GLN A 197 28.75 0.51 -0.57
N TRP A 198 27.56 0.63 -0.01
CA TRP A 198 26.90 1.94 0.13
C TRP A 198 27.64 2.85 1.10
N ILE A 199 28.13 2.32 2.22
CA ILE A 199 28.95 3.08 3.17
C ILE A 199 30.19 3.65 2.47
N GLN A 200 30.90 2.84 1.67
CA GLN A 200 32.07 3.30 0.91
C GLN A 200 31.70 4.34 -0.16
N THR A 201 30.57 4.18 -0.86
CA THR A 201 30.07 5.18 -1.81
C THR A 201 29.83 6.53 -1.12
N PHE A 202 29.20 6.56 0.06
CA PHE A 202 28.97 7.82 0.78
C PHE A 202 30.25 8.41 1.40
N ILE A 203 31.20 7.59 1.87
CA ILE A 203 32.54 8.05 2.29
C ILE A 203 33.25 8.72 1.11
N GLN A 204 33.19 8.12 -0.08
CA GLN A 204 33.78 8.68 -1.30
C GLN A 204 33.10 10.00 -1.71
N ALA A 205 31.79 10.11 -1.56
CA ALA A 205 31.05 11.35 -1.81
C ALA A 205 31.38 12.45 -0.79
N ALA A 206 31.70 12.08 0.45
CA ALA A 206 31.96 13.01 1.55
C ALA A 206 33.38 13.61 1.54
N LYS A 207 34.23 13.32 0.56
CA LYS A 207 35.64 13.77 0.53
C LYS A 207 35.84 15.29 0.66
N GLU A 208 34.87 16.08 0.24
CA GLU A 208 34.89 17.54 0.32
C GLU A 208 34.07 18.08 1.52
N ASN A 209 33.59 17.19 2.40
CA ASN A 209 32.84 17.50 3.62
C ASN A 209 33.53 16.81 4.82
N ASP A 210 34.51 17.50 5.42
CA ASP A 210 35.35 16.95 6.50
C ASP A 210 34.55 16.40 7.69
N VAL A 211 33.47 17.08 8.06
CA VAL A 211 32.62 16.69 9.19
C VAL A 211 31.95 15.35 8.90
N MET A 212 31.32 15.24 7.73
CA MET A 212 30.64 14.01 7.32
C MET A 212 31.63 12.87 7.06
N LEU A 213 32.77 13.16 6.41
CA LEU A 213 33.81 12.17 6.15
C LEU A 213 34.32 11.56 7.46
N LYS A 214 34.62 12.42 8.44
CA LYS A 214 35.07 11.98 9.77
C LYS A 214 33.99 11.14 10.47
N PHE A 215 32.73 11.58 10.41
CA PHE A 215 31.61 10.82 10.97
C PHE A 215 31.50 9.44 10.32
N LEU A 216 31.36 9.36 9.00
CA LEU A 216 31.15 8.09 8.28
C LEU A 216 32.32 7.12 8.41
N THR A 217 33.55 7.63 8.55
CA THR A 217 34.75 6.79 8.74
C THR A 217 34.85 6.21 10.16
N SER A 218 34.17 6.83 11.14
CA SER A 218 34.20 6.41 12.54
C SER A 218 32.91 5.76 13.05
N ALA A 219 31.80 5.95 12.35
CA ALA A 219 30.51 5.35 12.69
C ALA A 219 30.57 3.82 12.64
N ALA A 220 29.86 3.18 13.56
CA ALA A 220 29.72 1.73 13.53
C ALA A 220 28.90 1.32 12.28
N PRO A 221 29.33 0.35 11.48
CA PRO A 221 28.57 -0.04 10.28
C PRO A 221 27.13 -0.51 10.57
N ASN A 222 26.86 -1.04 11.76
CA ASN A 222 25.53 -1.47 12.23
C ASN A 222 24.68 -0.36 12.87
N SER A 223 25.17 0.88 12.87
CA SER A 223 24.35 2.07 13.18
C SER A 223 23.94 2.82 11.91
N LEU A 224 24.39 2.40 10.72
CA LEU A 224 24.04 3.06 9.46
C LEU A 224 22.94 2.28 8.73
N TYR A 225 21.91 2.99 8.29
CA TYR A 225 20.75 2.45 7.58
C TYR A 225 20.57 3.17 6.25
N ILE A 226 19.88 2.53 5.32
CA ILE A 226 19.71 3.02 3.95
C ILE A 226 18.29 2.79 3.45
N LEU A 227 17.81 3.75 2.67
CA LEU A 227 16.72 3.58 1.72
C LEU A 227 17.33 3.58 0.33
N ASP A 228 17.27 2.45 -0.33
CA ASP A 228 17.87 2.24 -1.64
C ASP A 228 16.79 2.08 -2.72
N ASN A 229 16.58 3.13 -3.52
CA ASN A 229 15.73 3.08 -4.71
C ASN A 229 16.58 3.17 -6.01
N SER A 230 17.88 2.88 -5.94
CA SER A 230 18.81 2.95 -7.08
C SER A 230 18.45 1.99 -8.21
N TYR A 231 17.76 0.90 -7.88
CA TYR A 231 17.38 -0.18 -8.79
C TYR A 231 16.26 0.22 -9.77
N PHE A 232 15.53 1.32 -9.51
CA PHE A 232 14.39 1.76 -10.32
C PHE A 232 14.69 1.81 -11.82
N ARG A 233 15.89 2.26 -12.20
CA ARG A 233 16.30 2.36 -13.59
C ARG A 233 16.45 0.99 -14.25
N THR A 234 17.06 0.04 -13.55
CA THR A 234 17.18 -1.34 -14.03
C THR A 234 15.79 -1.99 -14.12
N ALA A 235 14.97 -1.85 -13.08
CA ALA A 235 13.62 -2.40 -13.01
C ALA A 235 12.69 -1.86 -14.12
N ALA A 236 12.75 -0.55 -14.39
CA ALA A 236 11.93 0.11 -15.39
C ALA A 236 12.57 0.15 -16.80
N GLY A 237 13.78 -0.38 -16.97
CA GLY A 237 14.51 -0.37 -18.26
C GLY A 237 14.89 1.03 -18.75
N ILE A 238 15.28 1.94 -17.85
CA ILE A 238 15.64 3.32 -18.12
C ILE A 238 17.16 3.47 -18.23
N ASP A 239 17.67 4.06 -19.31
CA ASP A 239 19.10 4.36 -19.44
C ASP A 239 19.57 5.34 -18.35
N TYR A 240 20.73 5.07 -17.76
CA TYR A 240 21.28 5.87 -16.66
C TYR A 240 21.50 7.36 -17.02
N LYS A 241 21.66 7.71 -18.29
CA LYS A 241 21.81 9.11 -18.73
C LYS A 241 20.47 9.83 -18.84
N GLN A 242 19.36 9.11 -19.06
CA GLN A 242 18.03 9.70 -19.21
C GLN A 242 17.45 10.13 -17.87
N ASP A 243 16.60 11.14 -17.88
CA ASP A 243 15.79 11.50 -16.72
C ASP A 243 14.61 10.54 -16.60
N ILE A 244 14.17 10.27 -15.37
CA ILE A 244 12.94 9.54 -15.12
C ILE A 244 11.81 10.53 -15.32
N THR A 245 11.15 10.47 -16.48
CA THR A 245 10.08 11.40 -16.80
C THR A 245 8.94 10.74 -17.54
N SER A 246 7.73 11.18 -17.24
CA SER A 246 6.53 10.84 -17.97
C SER A 246 5.69 12.09 -18.21
N SER A 247 4.59 11.92 -18.93
CA SER A 247 3.58 12.97 -19.07
C SER A 247 2.21 12.31 -18.99
N SER A 248 1.35 12.83 -18.12
CA SER A 248 -0.03 12.35 -18.06
C SER A 248 -0.81 12.78 -19.28
N LYS A 249 -1.58 11.83 -19.86
CA LYS A 249 -2.56 12.11 -20.92
C LYS A 249 -3.65 13.11 -20.50
N TYR A 250 -3.79 13.37 -19.19
CA TYR A 250 -4.81 14.24 -18.61
C TYR A 250 -4.29 15.62 -18.20
N SER A 251 -3.14 15.68 -17.51
CA SER A 251 -2.60 16.97 -17.03
C SER A 251 -1.66 17.64 -18.04
N GLN A 252 -1.11 16.87 -19.01
CA GLN A 252 -0.05 17.28 -19.95
C GLN A 252 1.18 17.92 -19.29
N ALA A 253 1.28 17.86 -17.96
CA ALA A 253 2.45 18.25 -17.21
C ALA A 253 3.50 17.15 -17.30
N THR A 254 4.77 17.54 -17.36
CA THR A 254 5.88 16.59 -17.21
C THR A 254 6.02 16.23 -15.75
N HIS A 255 5.98 14.93 -15.47
CA HIS A 255 6.30 14.36 -14.18
C HIS A 255 7.79 13.99 -14.17
N TYR A 256 8.48 14.37 -13.10
CA TYR A 256 9.88 14.01 -12.89
C TYR A 256 9.98 13.09 -11.68
N GLY A 257 10.56 11.91 -11.88
CA GLY A 257 10.79 10.89 -10.87
C GLY A 257 12.24 10.86 -10.38
N CYS A 258 12.45 10.15 -9.28
CA CYS A 258 13.75 10.01 -8.63
C CYS A 258 14.07 8.53 -8.39
N ALA A 259 15.31 8.09 -8.64
CA ALA A 259 15.86 6.84 -8.09
C ALA A 259 16.74 7.18 -6.86
N SER A 260 16.13 7.77 -5.83
CA SER A 260 16.88 8.33 -4.70
C SER A 260 17.54 7.27 -3.82
N VAL A 261 18.63 7.66 -3.16
CA VAL A 261 19.30 6.83 -2.15
C VAL A 261 19.57 7.70 -0.93
N ALA A 262 19.06 7.31 0.24
CA ALA A 262 19.17 8.09 1.47
C ALA A 262 19.88 7.28 2.56
N LEU A 263 20.93 7.86 3.15
CA LEU A 263 21.70 7.28 4.25
C LEU A 263 21.23 7.89 5.58
N PHE A 264 21.09 7.04 6.59
CA PHE A 264 20.65 7.39 7.93
C PHE A 264 21.63 6.85 8.98
N HIS A 265 21.61 7.46 10.16
CA HIS A 265 22.23 6.97 11.36
C HIS A 265 21.17 6.69 12.42
N LEU A 266 21.21 5.50 13.02
CA LEU A 266 20.41 5.13 14.18
C LEU A 266 21.32 5.13 15.42
N PRO A 267 21.37 6.24 16.19
CA PRO A 267 22.12 6.31 17.43
C PRO A 267 21.46 5.46 18.52
N GLU A 268 22.18 5.23 19.62
CA GLU A 268 21.66 4.53 20.80
C GLU A 268 20.49 5.28 21.49
N SER A 269 20.30 6.57 21.20
CA SER A 269 19.09 7.29 21.64
C SER A 269 17.83 6.76 20.98
N GLY A 270 17.94 6.12 19.81
CA GLY A 270 16.82 5.55 19.04
C GLY A 270 16.17 6.52 18.04
N GLU A 271 16.69 7.74 17.91
CA GLU A 271 16.19 8.74 16.96
C GLU A 271 16.92 8.61 15.62
N LEU A 272 16.27 7.97 14.64
CA LEU A 272 16.81 7.82 13.29
C LEU A 272 17.08 9.20 12.65
N HIS A 273 18.30 9.45 12.21
CA HIS A 273 18.73 10.76 11.68
C HIS A 273 19.21 10.66 10.23
N PRO A 274 18.72 11.51 9.29
CA PRO A 274 19.12 11.46 7.89
C PRO A 274 20.45 12.18 7.69
N LEU A 275 21.43 11.52 7.08
CA LEU A 275 22.78 12.03 6.91
C LEU A 275 23.06 12.54 5.49
N ALA A 276 22.60 11.81 4.48
CA ALA A 276 22.94 12.10 3.09
C ALA A 276 21.84 11.62 2.15
N ILE A 277 21.64 12.35 1.05
CA ILE A 277 20.69 11.98 0.01
C ILE A 277 21.35 12.14 -1.35
N ILE A 278 21.28 11.08 -2.15
CA ILE A 278 21.48 11.13 -3.59
C ILE A 278 20.10 11.35 -4.21
N LEU A 279 19.91 12.46 -4.94
CA LEU A 279 18.60 12.83 -5.48
C LEU A 279 18.06 11.79 -6.47
N ASP A 280 18.91 11.39 -7.41
CA ASP A 280 18.62 10.42 -8.46
C ASP A 280 19.91 9.65 -8.78
N TRP A 281 19.94 8.36 -8.46
CA TRP A 281 21.06 7.50 -8.76
C TRP A 281 21.14 7.20 -10.25
N LYS A 282 22.24 7.62 -10.88
CA LYS A 282 22.49 7.49 -12.32
C LYS A 282 23.67 6.55 -12.60
N GLY A 283 23.82 5.53 -11.76
CA GLY A 283 24.84 4.48 -11.88
C GLY A 283 26.21 4.85 -11.30
N SER A 284 26.46 6.13 -10.99
CA SER A 284 27.70 6.58 -10.35
C SER A 284 27.54 7.94 -9.68
N LEU A 285 28.38 8.22 -8.67
CA LEU A 285 28.44 9.55 -8.03
C LEU A 285 28.71 10.68 -9.01
N LYS A 286 29.51 10.45 -10.06
CA LYS A 286 29.84 11.47 -11.06
C LYS A 286 28.61 11.93 -11.86
N MET A 287 27.64 11.04 -12.05
CA MET A 287 26.41 11.33 -12.79
C MET A 287 25.26 11.73 -11.87
N SER A 288 25.45 11.71 -10.56
CA SER A 288 24.41 11.94 -9.57
C SER A 288 24.73 13.17 -8.70
N VAL A 289 23.68 13.76 -8.12
CA VAL A 289 23.83 14.86 -7.16
C VAL A 289 23.63 14.30 -5.76
N THR A 290 24.65 14.47 -4.91
CA THR A 290 24.63 14.07 -3.50
C THR A 290 24.67 15.31 -2.63
N ILE A 291 23.78 15.39 -1.64
CA ILE A 291 23.79 16.42 -0.60
C ILE A 291 23.95 15.76 0.76
N PHE A 292 24.71 16.41 1.62
CA PHE A 292 24.90 16.01 3.02
C PHE A 292 24.10 16.93 3.92
N ASN A 293 23.46 16.35 4.93
CA ASN A 293 22.80 17.11 5.97
C ASN A 293 23.84 17.96 6.71
N LYS A 294 23.46 19.19 7.05
CA LYS A 294 24.26 20.08 7.90
C LYS A 294 24.32 19.57 9.35
N ARG A 295 23.34 18.75 9.75
CA ARG A 295 23.24 18.08 11.05
C ARG A 295 23.68 16.63 10.91
N ILE A 296 24.51 16.13 11.82
CA ILE A 296 24.97 14.73 11.85
C ILE A 296 24.37 13.93 13.01
N ASP A 297 23.65 14.61 13.90
CA ASP A 297 23.08 14.04 15.11
C ASP A 297 21.70 14.69 15.41
N PRO A 298 20.70 13.92 15.85
CA PRO A 298 19.36 14.42 16.11
C PRO A 298 19.31 15.49 17.21
N THR A 299 20.29 15.55 18.10
CA THR A 299 20.40 16.57 19.17
C THR A 299 20.99 17.90 18.72
N SER A 300 21.50 17.98 17.48
CA SER A 300 22.04 19.22 16.91
C SER A 300 20.94 20.30 16.82
N PRO A 301 21.24 21.61 16.90
CA PRO A 301 20.21 22.64 16.71
C PRO A 301 19.42 22.46 15.40
N SER A 302 18.10 22.57 15.45
CA SER A 302 17.17 22.32 14.33
C SER A 302 16.49 23.59 13.79
N ASP A 303 16.79 24.76 14.36
CA ASP A 303 16.12 26.04 14.03
C ASP A 303 16.22 26.43 12.54
N GLY A 304 17.27 25.96 11.85
CA GLY A 304 17.51 26.25 10.43
C GLY A 304 16.78 25.34 9.44
N GLU A 305 16.12 24.26 9.89
CA GLU A 305 15.55 23.25 8.98
C GLU A 305 14.43 23.79 8.09
N LYS A 306 13.65 24.76 8.60
CA LYS A 306 12.55 25.36 7.86
C LYS A 306 13.01 26.03 6.57
N ASP A 307 14.16 26.72 6.65
CA ASP A 307 14.71 27.53 5.57
C ASP A 307 15.80 26.79 4.77
N ASP A 308 16.10 25.53 5.10
CA ASP A 308 17.05 24.70 4.37
C ASP A 308 16.43 24.07 3.11
N TRP A 309 16.06 24.93 2.16
CA TRP A 309 15.37 24.54 0.93
C TRP A 309 16.09 23.48 0.09
N PRO A 310 17.42 23.51 -0.09
CA PRO A 310 18.13 22.41 -0.77
C PRO A 310 17.93 21.06 -0.09
N TRP A 311 18.01 21.02 1.25
CA TRP A 311 17.82 19.79 2.01
C TRP A 311 16.36 19.34 2.03
N ARG A 312 15.40 20.26 2.20
CA ARG A 312 13.96 19.96 2.10
C ARG A 312 13.58 19.40 0.74
N TYR A 313 14.15 19.96 -0.34
CA TYR A 313 13.95 19.43 -1.69
C TYR A 313 14.53 18.02 -1.83
N ALA A 314 15.71 17.76 -1.27
CA ALA A 314 16.31 16.42 -1.29
C ALA A 314 15.43 15.39 -0.56
N LYS A 315 14.87 15.73 0.60
CA LYS A 315 13.89 14.88 1.30
C LYS A 315 12.63 14.64 0.46
N MET A 316 12.17 15.66 -0.27
CA MET A 316 11.05 15.51 -1.21
C MET A 316 11.36 14.54 -2.35
N CYS A 317 12.60 14.52 -2.88
CA CYS A 317 13.04 13.49 -3.84
C CYS A 317 12.95 12.08 -3.27
N VAL A 318 13.31 11.88 -2.00
CA VAL A 318 13.17 10.59 -1.31
C VAL A 318 11.70 10.19 -1.21
N GLN A 319 10.83 11.13 -0.84
CA GLN A 319 9.39 10.88 -0.73
C GLN A 319 8.74 10.55 -2.08
N VAL A 320 9.22 11.12 -3.18
CA VAL A 320 8.78 10.77 -4.56
C VAL A 320 9.18 9.35 -4.92
N SER A 321 10.42 8.95 -4.64
CA SER A 321 10.83 7.55 -4.84
C SER A 321 10.03 6.61 -3.95
N ASP A 322 9.82 6.99 -2.69
CA ASP A 322 9.08 6.17 -1.74
C ASP A 322 7.61 6.06 -2.10
N TRP A 323 6.96 7.09 -2.64
CA TRP A 323 5.61 6.96 -3.18
C TRP A 323 5.53 5.85 -4.24
N THR A 324 6.50 5.84 -5.17
CA THR A 324 6.55 4.82 -6.24
C THR A 324 6.74 3.42 -5.64
N ARG A 325 7.71 3.26 -4.73
CA ARG A 325 7.98 1.96 -4.09
C ARG A 325 6.83 1.50 -3.20
N HIS A 326 6.30 2.40 -2.37
CA HIS A 326 5.21 2.12 -1.45
C HIS A 326 3.95 1.70 -2.21
N GLU A 327 3.46 2.51 -3.15
CA GLU A 327 2.18 2.22 -3.81
C GLU A 327 2.25 1.05 -4.79
N ILE A 328 3.36 0.92 -5.54
CA ILE A 328 3.46 -0.09 -6.60
C ILE A 328 4.04 -1.40 -6.05
N SER A 329 5.20 -1.36 -5.39
CA SER A 329 5.86 -2.57 -4.90
C SER A 329 5.21 -3.07 -3.61
N VAL A 330 5.29 -2.28 -2.53
CA VAL A 330 4.94 -2.76 -1.18
C VAL A 330 3.44 -2.93 -0.99
N HIS A 331 2.63 -2.03 -1.55
CA HIS A 331 1.18 -2.07 -1.45
C HIS A 331 0.57 -2.96 -2.54
N LEU A 332 0.56 -2.49 -3.79
CA LEU A 332 -0.17 -3.18 -4.85
C LEU A 332 0.37 -4.58 -5.16
N ILE A 333 1.69 -4.76 -5.28
CA ILE A 333 2.25 -6.05 -5.68
C ILE A 333 2.33 -6.97 -4.46
N ASN A 334 3.10 -6.59 -3.44
CA ASN A 334 3.46 -7.44 -2.31
C ASN A 334 2.27 -7.80 -1.40
N THR A 335 1.14 -7.09 -1.51
CA THR A 335 -0.11 -7.48 -0.84
C THR A 335 -1.15 -7.96 -1.85
N HIS A 336 -1.80 -7.05 -2.58
CA HIS A 336 -2.96 -7.39 -3.41
C HIS A 336 -2.67 -8.48 -4.45
N PHE A 337 -1.64 -8.33 -5.28
CA PHE A 337 -1.40 -9.27 -6.39
C PHE A 337 -0.88 -10.62 -5.91
N ILE A 338 0.03 -10.63 -4.93
CA ILE A 338 0.51 -11.88 -4.32
C ILE A 338 -0.64 -12.63 -3.63
N GLU A 339 -1.47 -11.93 -2.85
CA GLU A 339 -2.63 -12.53 -2.18
C GLU A 339 -3.66 -13.07 -3.19
N GLU A 340 -3.91 -12.38 -4.30
CA GLU A 340 -4.81 -12.90 -5.34
C GLU A 340 -4.31 -14.19 -5.99
N ILE A 341 -3.00 -14.30 -6.24
CA ILE A 341 -2.41 -15.55 -6.74
C ILE A 341 -2.64 -16.69 -5.76
N ILE A 342 -2.39 -16.44 -4.47
CA ILE A 342 -2.60 -17.39 -3.37
C ILE A 342 -4.08 -17.81 -3.32
N ILE A 343 -5.01 -16.87 -3.39
CA ILE A 343 -6.45 -17.15 -3.38
C ILE A 343 -6.84 -18.05 -4.56
N VAL A 344 -6.44 -17.68 -5.78
CA VAL A 344 -6.81 -18.44 -6.98
C VAL A 344 -6.22 -19.85 -6.93
N ALA A 345 -4.95 -20.00 -6.55
CA ALA A 345 -4.31 -21.30 -6.40
C ALA A 345 -5.01 -22.15 -5.31
N ALA A 346 -5.29 -21.57 -4.14
CA ALA A 346 -5.95 -22.27 -3.04
C ALA A 346 -7.36 -22.72 -3.41
N GLN A 347 -8.13 -21.89 -4.13
CA GLN A 347 -9.45 -22.25 -4.60
C GLN A 347 -9.45 -23.41 -5.61
N ARG A 348 -8.35 -23.57 -6.35
CA ARG A 348 -8.17 -24.61 -7.37
C ARG A 348 -7.59 -25.91 -6.82
N THR A 349 -6.93 -25.87 -5.67
CA THR A 349 -6.14 -27.02 -5.16
C THR A 349 -6.63 -27.54 -3.82
N LEU A 350 -6.97 -26.68 -2.85
CA LEU A 350 -7.33 -27.10 -1.51
C LEU A 350 -8.81 -27.49 -1.41
N ALA A 351 -9.11 -28.67 -0.85
CA ALA A 351 -10.48 -29.05 -0.51
C ALA A 351 -11.07 -28.11 0.56
N SER A 352 -12.39 -27.88 0.54
CA SER A 352 -13.03 -26.87 1.41
C SER A 352 -12.99 -27.23 2.90
N GLN A 353 -12.85 -28.51 3.22
CA GLN A 353 -12.66 -29.06 4.57
C GLN A 353 -11.19 -29.24 4.95
N HIS A 354 -10.26 -28.84 4.07
CA HIS A 354 -8.83 -28.94 4.35
C HIS A 354 -8.45 -27.88 5.41
N PRO A 355 -7.65 -28.22 6.44
CA PRO A 355 -7.33 -27.28 7.53
C PRO A 355 -6.70 -25.97 7.04
N VAL A 356 -5.83 -26.04 6.02
CA VAL A 356 -5.24 -24.83 5.39
C VAL A 356 -6.32 -23.96 4.72
N TYR A 357 -7.32 -24.56 4.06
CA TYR A 357 -8.41 -23.80 3.44
C TYR A 357 -9.26 -23.12 4.51
N GLU A 358 -9.59 -23.84 5.58
CA GLU A 358 -10.42 -23.33 6.67
C GLU A 358 -9.75 -22.20 7.44
N LEU A 359 -8.42 -22.24 7.59
CA LEU A 359 -7.64 -21.15 8.18
C LEU A 359 -7.64 -19.89 7.31
N LEU A 360 -7.60 -20.03 5.98
CA LEU A 360 -7.39 -18.90 5.08
C LEU A 360 -8.67 -18.25 4.52
N ARG A 361 -9.75 -19.03 4.37
CA ARG A 361 -10.99 -18.59 3.68
C ARG A 361 -11.56 -17.25 4.16
N ASP A 362 -11.49 -16.97 5.46
CA ASP A 362 -12.10 -15.77 6.04
C ASP A 362 -11.25 -14.51 5.77
N HIS A 363 -9.96 -14.70 5.44
CA HIS A 363 -8.98 -13.67 5.08
C HIS A 363 -9.01 -13.29 3.58
N TRP A 364 -9.79 -13.99 2.76
CA TRP A 364 -9.90 -13.75 1.30
C TRP A 364 -11.13 -12.94 0.90
N THR A 365 -11.95 -12.57 1.89
CA THR A 365 -13.18 -11.83 1.67
C THR A 365 -12.85 -10.50 1.00
N THR A 366 -13.54 -10.16 -0.09
CA THR A 366 -13.39 -8.90 -0.86
C THR A 366 -12.10 -8.75 -1.69
N THR A 367 -10.99 -9.41 -1.38
CA THR A 367 -9.70 -9.23 -2.11
C THR A 367 -9.83 -9.33 -3.64
N LEU A 368 -10.54 -10.35 -4.15
CA LEU A 368 -10.65 -10.55 -5.60
C LEU A 368 -11.47 -9.44 -6.29
N SER A 369 -12.57 -9.00 -5.68
CA SER A 369 -13.45 -7.96 -6.24
C SER A 369 -12.77 -6.59 -6.23
N ILE A 370 -12.01 -6.28 -5.17
CA ILE A 370 -11.30 -5.02 -5.07
C ILE A 370 -10.09 -4.97 -6.01
N ASN A 371 -9.36 -6.08 -6.19
CA ASN A 371 -8.27 -6.15 -7.16
C ASN A 371 -8.78 -5.97 -8.61
N ALA A 372 -9.96 -6.50 -8.92
CA ALA A 372 -10.62 -6.26 -10.20
C ALA A 372 -10.93 -4.77 -10.42
N LEU A 373 -11.43 -4.08 -9.38
CA LEU A 373 -11.67 -2.64 -9.42
C LEU A 373 -10.36 -1.85 -9.55
N ALA A 374 -9.31 -2.27 -8.84
CA ALA A 374 -8.03 -1.62 -8.85
C ALA A 374 -7.39 -1.65 -10.24
N ARG A 375 -7.32 -2.83 -10.89
CA ARG A 375 -6.78 -2.97 -12.24
C ARG A 375 -7.52 -2.12 -13.27
N SER A 376 -8.85 -2.15 -13.24
CA SER A 376 -9.71 -1.48 -14.24
C SER A 376 -10.02 -0.01 -13.94
N GLY A 377 -9.69 0.44 -12.73
CA GLY A 377 -10.06 1.75 -12.22
C GLY A 377 -8.86 2.52 -11.68
N LEU A 378 -8.33 2.08 -10.54
CA LEU A 378 -7.28 2.81 -9.81
C LEU A 378 -5.98 2.88 -10.60
N VAL A 379 -5.53 1.78 -11.19
CA VAL A 379 -4.29 1.73 -11.96
C VAL A 379 -4.38 2.65 -13.18
N GLU A 380 -5.44 2.52 -13.99
CA GLU A 380 -5.60 3.31 -15.22
C GLU A 380 -5.88 4.80 -14.98
N LYS A 381 -6.70 5.12 -13.97
CA LYS A 381 -7.24 6.49 -13.78
C LYS A 381 -6.48 7.30 -12.74
N ALA A 382 -5.67 6.67 -11.90
CA ALA A 382 -4.89 7.33 -10.87
C ALA A 382 -3.40 6.97 -10.89
N LEU A 383 -3.02 5.69 -10.85
CA LEU A 383 -1.62 5.29 -10.75
C LEU A 383 -0.81 5.69 -12.00
N ILE A 384 -1.24 5.29 -13.20
CA ILE A 384 -0.58 5.66 -14.47
C ILE A 384 -0.50 7.19 -14.62
N PRO A 385 -1.57 7.97 -14.38
CA PRO A 385 -1.51 9.43 -14.46
C PRO A 385 -0.63 10.15 -13.42
N LEU A 386 -0.30 9.50 -12.31
CA LEU A 386 0.48 10.10 -11.22
C LEU A 386 1.94 9.62 -11.18
N CYS A 387 2.22 8.49 -11.83
CA CYS A 387 3.53 7.87 -11.82
C CYS A 387 4.51 8.61 -12.75
N PRO A 388 5.77 8.85 -12.32
CA PRO A 388 6.78 9.48 -13.15
C PRO A 388 7.37 8.56 -14.22
N PHE A 389 6.94 7.29 -14.29
CA PHE A 389 7.30 6.36 -15.36
C PHE A 389 6.35 6.48 -16.55
N THR A 390 6.88 6.28 -17.77
CA THR A 390 6.01 6.00 -18.91
C THR A 390 5.26 4.67 -18.67
N GLU A 391 4.17 4.43 -19.40
CA GLU A 391 3.40 3.20 -19.25
C GLU A 391 4.26 1.94 -19.49
N ASP A 392 5.12 1.94 -20.52
CA ASP A 392 6.07 0.85 -20.78
C ASP A 392 7.09 0.65 -19.64
N GLN A 393 7.61 1.74 -19.08
CA GLN A 393 8.53 1.71 -17.94
C GLN A 393 7.85 1.17 -16.68
N LEU A 394 6.62 1.61 -16.40
CA LEU A 394 5.83 1.11 -15.28
C LEU A 394 5.52 -0.37 -15.42
N ASN A 395 5.17 -0.84 -16.63
CA ASN A 395 4.90 -2.26 -16.88
C ASN A 395 6.15 -3.11 -16.59
N LYS A 396 7.32 -2.68 -17.04
CA LYS A 396 8.59 -3.34 -16.73
C LYS A 396 8.89 -3.35 -15.23
N PHE A 397 8.63 -2.22 -14.57
CA PHE A 397 8.81 -2.10 -13.12
C PHE A 397 7.89 -3.07 -12.36
N ILE A 398 6.61 -3.16 -12.72
CA ILE A 398 5.65 -4.11 -12.11
C ILE A 398 6.13 -5.56 -12.30
N VAL A 399 6.55 -5.92 -13.52
CA VAL A 399 7.08 -7.26 -13.81
C VAL A 399 8.32 -7.56 -12.97
N HIS A 400 9.24 -6.59 -12.86
CA HIS A 400 10.44 -6.73 -12.05
C HIS A 400 10.13 -6.96 -10.57
N GLU A 401 9.28 -6.12 -9.98
CA GLU A 401 8.86 -6.21 -8.58
C GLU A 401 8.18 -7.55 -8.28
N PHE A 402 7.24 -7.97 -9.14
CA PHE A 402 6.61 -9.28 -9.01
C PHE A 402 7.63 -10.43 -9.09
N SER A 403 8.53 -10.40 -10.07
CA SER A 403 9.53 -11.46 -10.25
C SER A 403 10.59 -11.51 -9.15
N SER A 404 10.74 -10.42 -8.40
CA SER A 404 11.74 -10.30 -7.31
C SER A 404 11.12 -10.51 -5.93
N PHE A 405 9.83 -10.83 -5.85
CA PHE A 405 9.13 -11.05 -4.59
C PHE A 405 9.62 -12.35 -3.91
N ASP A 406 10.26 -12.20 -2.74
CA ASP A 406 10.76 -13.31 -1.93
C ASP A 406 9.77 -13.65 -0.81
N PHE A 407 8.89 -14.63 -1.06
CA PHE A 407 7.83 -15.01 -0.13
C PHE A 407 8.38 -15.43 1.26
N THR A 408 9.48 -16.18 1.29
CA THR A 408 10.07 -16.68 2.56
C THR A 408 11.00 -15.67 3.23
N GLY A 409 11.73 -14.89 2.44
CA GLY A 409 12.57 -13.80 2.93
C GLY A 409 11.77 -12.68 3.58
N LEU A 410 10.48 -12.56 3.23
CA LEU A 410 9.55 -11.58 3.79
C LEU A 410 8.74 -12.10 5.00
N TYR A 411 8.97 -13.33 5.48
CA TYR A 411 8.44 -13.73 6.79
C TYR A 411 8.94 -12.73 7.83
N VAL A 412 8.05 -12.22 8.69
CA VAL A 412 8.38 -11.10 9.59
C VAL A 412 9.70 -11.29 10.36
N PRO A 413 9.99 -12.46 10.94
CA PRO A 413 11.26 -12.69 11.62
C PRO A 413 12.47 -12.59 10.69
N THR A 414 12.36 -13.21 9.51
CA THR A 414 13.39 -13.26 8.48
C THR A 414 13.67 -11.86 7.91
N ASP A 415 12.61 -11.12 7.57
CA ASP A 415 12.68 -9.75 7.05
C ASP A 415 13.36 -8.80 8.04
N LEU A 416 12.91 -8.78 9.29
CA LEU A 416 13.50 -7.92 10.33
C LEU A 416 14.98 -8.23 10.52
N HIS A 417 15.36 -9.50 10.57
CA HIS A 417 16.75 -9.92 10.65
C HIS A 417 17.56 -9.46 9.42
N HIS A 418 17.08 -9.72 8.20
CA HIS A 418 17.75 -9.32 6.96
C HIS A 418 17.92 -7.82 6.84
N ARG A 419 16.98 -7.03 7.37
CA ARG A 419 17.06 -5.57 7.40
C ARG A 419 17.93 -5.01 8.53
N GLY A 420 18.47 -5.86 9.40
CA GLY A 420 19.36 -5.47 10.50
C GLY A 420 18.63 -5.00 11.76
N PHE A 421 17.46 -5.60 12.04
CA PHE A 421 16.67 -5.38 13.25
C PHE A 421 16.52 -6.70 14.04
N PRO A 422 17.37 -6.94 15.05
CA PRO A 422 17.32 -8.16 15.85
C PRO A 422 16.04 -8.22 16.68
N ILE A 423 15.23 -9.26 16.47
CA ILE A 423 13.91 -9.42 17.10
C ILE A 423 13.99 -9.45 18.62
N ASP A 424 14.98 -10.15 19.16
CA ASP A 424 15.24 -10.29 20.60
C ASP A 424 15.59 -8.95 21.28
N GLN A 425 15.96 -7.94 20.49
CA GLN A 425 16.30 -6.61 20.96
C GLN A 425 15.17 -5.59 20.75
N LEU A 426 14.16 -5.86 19.92
CA LEU A 426 13.11 -4.88 19.59
C LEU A 426 12.32 -4.42 20.82
N GLU A 427 12.07 -5.30 21.79
CA GLU A 427 11.36 -4.94 23.03
C GLU A 427 12.29 -4.40 24.14
N THR A 428 13.56 -4.79 24.16
CA THR A 428 14.45 -4.58 25.31
C THR A 428 15.54 -3.54 25.09
N ASN A 429 15.93 -3.30 23.84
CA ASN A 429 16.96 -2.35 23.48
C ASN A 429 16.33 -0.99 23.13
N ARG A 430 16.65 0.03 23.94
CA ARG A 430 16.16 1.40 23.74
C ARG A 430 16.47 1.94 22.34
N LYS A 431 17.53 1.49 21.67
CA LYS A 431 17.85 1.88 20.29
C LYS A 431 16.68 1.68 19.31
N TYR A 432 15.79 0.72 19.55
CA TYR A 432 14.68 0.40 18.65
C TYR A 432 13.31 0.88 19.14
N HIS A 433 13.24 1.64 20.24
CA HIS A 433 11.96 2.03 20.85
C HIS A 433 11.05 2.84 19.90
N ASN A 434 11.63 3.68 19.05
CA ASN A 434 10.92 4.44 18.01
C ASN A 434 10.49 3.60 16.79
N TYR A 435 10.92 2.33 16.68
CA TYR A 435 10.52 1.44 15.58
C TYR A 435 9.19 0.72 15.86
N GLY A 436 8.11 1.52 15.98
CA GLY A 436 6.77 1.04 16.34
C GLY A 436 6.26 -0.10 15.47
N TYR A 437 6.45 -0.03 14.14
CA TYR A 437 6.08 -1.11 13.23
C TYR A 437 6.79 -2.42 13.57
N GLY A 438 8.12 -2.40 13.64
CA GLY A 438 8.93 -3.62 13.88
C GLY A 438 8.55 -4.31 15.19
N ARG A 439 8.34 -3.52 16.25
CA ARG A 439 7.92 -4.03 17.57
C ARG A 439 6.52 -4.64 17.53
N ASN A 440 5.54 -3.95 16.94
CA ASN A 440 4.16 -4.44 16.87
C ASN A 440 4.03 -5.66 15.94
N ILE A 441 4.64 -5.62 14.75
CA ILE A 441 4.47 -6.66 13.74
C ILE A 441 5.14 -7.97 14.15
N SER A 442 6.26 -7.93 14.88
CA SER A 442 6.92 -9.11 15.42
C SER A 442 6.04 -9.87 16.43
N LEU A 443 5.37 -9.12 17.32
CA LEU A 443 4.42 -9.65 18.29
C LEU A 443 3.14 -10.19 17.63
N MET A 444 2.61 -9.47 16.63
CA MET A 444 1.46 -9.92 15.84
C MET A 444 1.78 -11.22 15.08
N TRP A 445 2.93 -11.28 14.40
CA TRP A 445 3.38 -12.50 13.71
C TRP A 445 3.44 -13.70 14.66
N THR A 446 4.07 -13.52 15.82
CA THR A 446 4.19 -14.58 16.84
C THR A 446 2.81 -15.09 17.27
N THR A 447 1.88 -14.17 17.52
CA THR A 447 0.50 -14.49 17.93
C THR A 447 -0.27 -15.24 16.84
N LEU A 448 -0.15 -14.82 15.57
CA LEU A 448 -0.79 -15.51 14.46
C LEU A 448 -0.18 -16.88 14.21
N ARG A 449 1.14 -17.01 14.33
CA ARG A 449 1.85 -18.28 14.21
C ARG A 449 1.41 -19.27 15.28
N GLU A 450 1.23 -18.83 16.52
CA GLU A 450 0.69 -19.65 17.61
C GLU A 450 -0.72 -20.17 17.30
N PHE A 451 -1.60 -19.30 16.79
CA PHE A 451 -2.95 -19.69 16.36
C PHE A 451 -2.91 -20.73 15.24
N VAL A 452 -2.13 -20.49 14.18
CA VAL A 452 -1.97 -21.41 13.05
C VAL A 452 -1.37 -22.74 13.51
N SER A 453 -0.33 -22.70 14.34
CA SER A 453 0.29 -23.89 14.93
C SER A 453 -0.71 -24.72 15.73
N ALA A 454 -1.53 -24.08 16.58
CA ALA A 454 -2.51 -24.79 17.39
C ALA A 454 -3.54 -25.57 16.55
N VAL A 455 -3.92 -25.03 15.38
CA VAL A 455 -4.83 -25.72 14.45
C VAL A 455 -4.10 -26.82 13.68
N LEU A 456 -2.96 -26.52 13.06
CA LEU A 456 -2.27 -27.47 12.18
C LEU A 456 -1.63 -28.63 12.96
N THR A 457 -1.11 -28.42 14.17
CA THR A 457 -0.58 -29.52 15.00
C THR A 457 -1.66 -30.52 15.40
N LYS A 458 -2.92 -30.10 15.50
CA LYS A 458 -4.04 -31.04 15.72
C LYS A 458 -4.44 -31.79 14.46
N ALA A 459 -4.36 -31.13 13.30
CA ALA A 459 -4.67 -31.76 12.02
C ALA A 459 -3.59 -32.78 11.58
N TYR A 460 -2.32 -32.45 11.79
CA TYR A 460 -1.16 -33.31 11.50
C TYR A 460 -0.62 -33.90 12.81
N ASN A 461 -1.35 -34.84 13.39
CA ASN A 461 -1.12 -35.34 14.76
C ASN A 461 -0.54 -36.77 14.84
N SER A 462 -0.04 -37.31 13.74
CA SER A 462 0.57 -38.64 13.77
C SER A 462 1.90 -38.65 14.54
N ALA A 463 2.55 -39.82 14.59
CA ALA A 463 3.88 -39.95 15.17
C ALA A 463 4.97 -39.22 14.36
N ASP A 464 4.70 -38.88 13.10
CA ASP A 464 5.61 -38.14 12.21
C ASP A 464 4.83 -37.08 11.41
N PRO A 465 4.52 -35.92 12.02
CA PRO A 465 3.75 -34.86 11.36
C PRO A 465 4.39 -34.32 10.07
N ASP A 466 5.71 -34.34 9.97
CA ASP A 466 6.41 -33.93 8.75
C ASP A 466 6.16 -34.92 7.61
N ALA A 467 6.10 -36.23 7.90
CA ALA A 467 5.67 -37.23 6.92
C ALA A 467 4.21 -37.03 6.50
N ASP A 468 3.31 -36.65 7.41
CA ASP A 468 1.91 -36.34 7.05
C ASP A 468 1.84 -35.16 6.06
N VAL A 469 2.53 -34.05 6.36
CA VAL A 469 2.58 -32.88 5.46
C VAL A 469 3.22 -33.23 4.12
N LYS A 470 4.30 -34.00 4.11
CA LYS A 470 4.97 -34.45 2.89
C LYS A 470 4.07 -35.33 2.01
N ASN A 471 3.18 -36.11 2.62
CA ASN A 471 2.23 -36.97 1.93
C ASN A 471 0.90 -36.27 1.59
N ASP A 472 0.71 -35.03 2.04
CA ASP A 472 -0.47 -34.23 1.75
C ASP A 472 -0.44 -33.69 0.31
N THR A 473 -1.21 -34.34 -0.56
CA THR A 473 -1.30 -33.96 -1.96
C THR A 473 -1.93 -32.59 -2.17
N TYR A 474 -2.80 -32.12 -1.27
CA TYR A 474 -3.42 -30.79 -1.39
C TYR A 474 -2.40 -29.67 -1.17
N VAL A 475 -1.55 -29.82 -0.15
CA VAL A 475 -0.46 -28.87 0.11
C VAL A 475 0.56 -28.88 -1.03
N ALA A 476 0.97 -30.07 -1.49
CA ALA A 476 1.89 -30.20 -2.61
C ALA A 476 1.33 -29.59 -3.91
N ASP A 477 0.07 -29.85 -4.24
CA ASP A 477 -0.60 -29.28 -5.41
C ASP A 477 -0.77 -27.76 -5.28
N PHE A 478 -1.09 -27.26 -4.08
CA PHE A 478 -1.18 -25.81 -3.82
C PHE A 478 0.15 -25.10 -4.08
N CYS A 479 1.25 -25.56 -3.47
CA CYS A 479 2.58 -25.01 -3.71
C CYS A 479 2.94 -25.04 -5.20
N LYS A 480 2.67 -26.17 -5.87
CA LYS A 480 2.96 -26.35 -7.30
C LYS A 480 2.12 -25.42 -8.18
N GLU A 481 0.85 -25.21 -7.85
CA GLU A 481 -0.03 -24.31 -8.60
C GLU A 481 0.44 -22.86 -8.50
N VAL A 482 0.90 -22.42 -7.32
CA VAL A 482 1.50 -21.08 -7.13
C VAL A 482 2.81 -20.93 -7.91
N GLN A 483 3.65 -21.96 -7.93
CA GLN A 483 4.93 -21.95 -8.66
C GLN A 483 4.78 -22.04 -10.19
N SER A 484 3.73 -22.71 -10.67
CA SER A 484 3.57 -23.06 -12.09
C SER A 484 3.49 -21.83 -13.00
N ALA A 485 4.13 -21.90 -14.17
CA ALA A 485 4.03 -20.86 -15.21
C ALA A 485 2.62 -20.71 -15.80
N GLU A 486 1.79 -21.76 -15.70
CA GLU A 486 0.37 -21.75 -16.10
C GLU A 486 -0.56 -21.44 -14.90
N GLY A 487 0.02 -21.23 -13.72
CA GLY A 487 -0.66 -20.95 -12.46
C GLY A 487 -0.27 -19.58 -11.92
N GLY A 488 0.33 -19.54 -10.73
CA GLY A 488 0.72 -18.31 -10.05
C GLY A 488 2.00 -17.65 -10.55
N ASN A 489 2.83 -18.36 -11.31
CA ASN A 489 4.13 -17.89 -11.84
C ASN A 489 5.10 -17.36 -10.76
N MET A 490 5.01 -17.86 -9.53
CA MET A 490 5.89 -17.51 -8.42
C MET A 490 6.88 -18.66 -8.16
N TYR A 491 7.91 -18.79 -8.99
CA TYR A 491 8.82 -19.95 -8.98
C TYR A 491 9.54 -20.18 -7.64
N GLU A 492 9.82 -19.10 -6.89
CA GLU A 492 10.50 -19.15 -5.59
C GLU A 492 9.52 -19.33 -4.40
N PHE A 493 8.22 -19.52 -4.64
CA PHE A 493 7.27 -19.86 -3.59
C PHE A 493 7.67 -21.19 -2.94
N PRO A 494 7.55 -21.36 -1.61
CA PRO A 494 8.10 -22.52 -0.92
C PRO A 494 7.43 -23.84 -1.33
N THR A 495 8.24 -24.89 -1.45
CA THR A 495 7.75 -26.28 -1.41
C THR A 495 7.81 -26.76 0.03
N VAL A 496 6.65 -26.90 0.67
CA VAL A 496 6.56 -27.25 2.08
C VAL A 496 6.60 -28.77 2.27
N SER A 497 7.43 -29.24 3.21
CA SER A 497 7.55 -30.68 3.53
C SER A 497 7.67 -30.97 5.04
N THR A 498 7.52 -29.94 5.87
CA THR A 498 7.52 -30.04 7.33
C THR A 498 6.31 -29.29 7.88
N LEU A 499 5.83 -29.71 9.06
CA LEU A 499 4.74 -29.03 9.75
C LEU A 499 5.10 -27.58 10.09
N ASP A 500 6.34 -27.35 10.54
CA ASP A 500 6.83 -26.02 10.86
C ASP A 500 6.83 -25.09 9.62
N GLY A 501 7.27 -25.60 8.47
CA GLY A 501 7.23 -24.85 7.21
C GLY A 501 5.79 -24.58 6.74
N LEU A 502 4.84 -25.48 7.01
CA LEU A 502 3.43 -25.27 6.70
C LEU A 502 2.82 -24.18 7.58
N ILE A 503 3.16 -24.19 8.88
CA ILE A 503 2.75 -23.16 9.84
C ILE A 503 3.25 -21.80 9.38
N ASP A 504 4.52 -21.67 9.01
CA ASP A 504 5.08 -20.39 8.55
C ASP A 504 4.44 -19.91 7.24
N MET A 505 4.25 -20.80 6.26
CA MET A 505 3.60 -20.45 4.99
C MET A 505 2.18 -19.94 5.20
N VAL A 506 1.37 -20.62 6.01
CA VAL A 506 -0.01 -20.22 6.31
C VAL A 506 -0.04 -18.93 7.13
N THR A 507 0.87 -18.77 8.08
CA THR A 507 1.04 -17.52 8.85
C THR A 507 1.35 -16.35 7.93
N MET A 508 2.23 -16.54 6.93
CA MET A 508 2.56 -15.52 5.94
C MET A 508 1.35 -15.09 5.11
N CYS A 509 0.53 -16.04 4.63
CA CYS A 509 -0.70 -15.70 3.91
C CYS A 509 -1.63 -14.81 4.77
N ILE A 510 -1.87 -15.18 6.04
CA ILE A 510 -2.69 -14.36 6.95
C ILE A 510 -2.02 -13.00 7.20
N HIS A 511 -0.70 -12.97 7.39
CA HIS A 511 0.07 -11.75 7.61
C HIS A 511 -0.07 -10.76 6.44
N ILE A 512 0.09 -11.23 5.20
CA ILE A 512 -0.09 -10.43 3.99
C ILE A 512 -1.51 -9.86 3.93
N ALA A 513 -2.51 -10.74 4.08
CA ALA A 513 -3.91 -10.38 3.94
C ALA A 513 -4.42 -9.40 5.02
N SER A 514 -3.81 -9.42 6.21
CA SER A 514 -4.32 -8.71 7.38
C SER A 514 -3.33 -7.65 7.91
N PRO A 515 -2.41 -7.93 8.85
CA PRO A 515 -1.62 -6.88 9.49
C PRO A 515 -0.64 -6.16 8.55
N GLN A 516 -0.07 -6.82 7.55
CA GLN A 516 0.84 -6.18 6.59
C GLN A 516 0.10 -5.12 5.76
N HIS A 517 -0.97 -5.53 5.08
CA HIS A 517 -1.82 -4.61 4.32
C HIS A 517 -2.34 -3.47 5.20
N THR A 518 -2.78 -3.78 6.43
CA THR A 518 -3.26 -2.74 7.35
C THR A 518 -2.17 -1.69 7.63
N ALA A 519 -0.97 -2.13 8.03
CA ALA A 519 0.13 -1.25 8.43
C ALA A 519 0.55 -0.25 7.33
N ILE A 520 0.51 -0.68 6.08
CA ILE A 520 0.98 0.12 4.93
C ILE A 520 -0.13 0.89 4.20
N ASN A 521 -1.40 0.59 4.49
CA ASN A 521 -2.55 1.24 3.85
C ASN A 521 -3.24 2.28 4.75
N TYR A 522 -3.50 1.97 6.02
CA TYR A 522 -4.37 2.78 6.89
C TYR A 522 -3.70 4.05 7.45
N LEU A 523 -2.43 4.28 7.13
CA LEU A 523 -1.74 5.55 7.42
C LEU A 523 -1.64 6.47 6.20
N GLN A 524 -2.05 6.03 5.02
CA GLN A 524 -1.96 6.82 3.79
C GLN A 524 -2.69 8.16 3.92
N GLN A 525 -3.88 8.19 4.53
CA GLN A 525 -4.63 9.43 4.71
C GLN A 525 -3.81 10.47 5.50
N TYR A 526 -3.15 10.04 6.59
CA TYR A 526 -2.37 10.95 7.43
C TYR A 526 -1.12 11.48 6.72
N TYR A 527 -0.39 10.62 6.01
CA TYR A 527 0.90 10.99 5.41
C TYR A 527 0.81 11.58 3.98
N MET A 528 -0.25 11.31 3.23
CA MET A 528 -0.30 11.59 1.78
C MET A 528 -1.35 12.63 1.38
N THR A 529 -2.38 12.88 2.21
CA THR A 529 -3.39 13.92 1.89
C THR A 529 -2.83 15.33 1.91
N PHE A 530 -1.77 15.56 2.69
CA PHE A 530 -0.93 16.75 2.57
C PHE A 530 0.19 16.49 1.56
N VAL A 531 -0.13 16.71 0.28
CA VAL A 531 0.72 16.43 -0.89
C VAL A 531 2.19 16.87 -0.73
N PRO A 532 2.54 18.02 -0.13
CA PRO A 532 3.94 18.42 0.05
C PRO A 532 4.79 17.45 0.90
N ASN A 533 4.16 16.64 1.77
CA ASN A 533 4.89 15.64 2.55
C ASN A 533 5.34 14.46 1.68
N LYS A 534 4.46 13.94 0.81
CA LYS A 534 4.72 12.75 0.00
C LYS A 534 4.10 12.85 -1.40
N PRO A 535 4.65 13.70 -2.28
CA PRO A 535 4.14 13.84 -3.65
C PRO A 535 4.53 12.61 -4.49
N SER A 536 3.72 12.25 -5.48
CA SER A 536 4.00 11.11 -6.37
C SER A 536 5.09 11.38 -7.42
N ALA A 537 5.27 12.66 -7.77
CA ALA A 537 6.22 13.13 -8.76
C ALA A 537 6.53 14.61 -8.53
N LEU A 538 7.64 15.07 -9.13
CA LEU A 538 8.02 16.47 -9.20
C LEU A 538 7.52 17.10 -10.52
N TYR A 539 7.35 18.42 -10.53
CA TYR A 539 6.83 19.19 -11.68
C TYR A 539 7.87 20.18 -12.26
N LYS A 540 9.11 20.07 -11.78
CA LYS A 540 10.29 20.77 -12.30
C LYS A 540 11.42 19.75 -12.53
N PRO A 541 12.31 20.00 -13.51
CA PRO A 541 13.53 19.23 -13.66
C PRO A 541 14.35 19.19 -12.38
N ILE A 542 14.86 18.00 -12.05
CA ILE A 542 15.75 17.80 -10.91
C ILE A 542 17.11 18.45 -11.19
N PRO A 543 17.72 19.16 -10.21
CA PRO A 543 19.07 19.70 -10.33
C PRO A 543 20.09 18.66 -10.80
N LYS A 544 20.98 19.06 -11.71
CA LYS A 544 22.03 18.21 -12.30
C LYS A 544 23.39 18.42 -11.65
N THR A 545 23.54 19.49 -10.87
CA THR A 545 24.77 19.79 -10.13
C THR A 545 24.47 20.15 -8.69
N ILE A 546 25.45 19.98 -7.80
CA ILE A 546 25.34 20.45 -6.41
C ILE A 546 25.17 21.98 -6.32
N GLY A 547 25.73 22.73 -7.27
CA GLY A 547 25.55 24.18 -7.36
C GLY A 547 24.10 24.59 -7.66
N GLU A 548 23.44 23.89 -8.59
CA GLU A 548 22.02 24.09 -8.88
C GLU A 548 21.14 23.72 -7.68
N LEU A 549 21.43 22.60 -7.01
CA LEU A 549 20.71 22.17 -5.80
C LEU A 549 20.84 23.21 -4.67
N ASN A 550 22.06 23.69 -4.41
CA ASN A 550 22.31 24.69 -3.37
C ASN A 550 21.68 26.05 -3.66
N ALA A 551 21.32 26.33 -4.92
CA ALA A 551 20.62 27.55 -5.33
C ALA A 551 19.09 27.45 -5.21
N ILE A 552 18.54 26.27 -4.89
CA ILE A 552 17.10 26.09 -4.66
C ILE A 552 16.64 26.96 -3.49
N ASN A 553 15.51 27.63 -3.70
CA ASN A 553 14.79 28.41 -2.70
C ASN A 553 13.35 27.89 -2.57
N GLU A 554 12.57 28.47 -1.66
CA GLU A 554 11.16 28.11 -1.44
C GLU A 554 10.34 28.07 -2.74
N ALA A 555 10.49 29.09 -3.58
CA ALA A 555 9.72 29.21 -4.82
C ALA A 555 9.96 28.00 -5.74
N PHE A 556 11.20 27.54 -5.87
CA PHE A 556 11.52 26.35 -6.67
C PHE A 556 10.86 25.08 -6.10
N VAL A 557 10.87 24.90 -4.77
CA VAL A 557 10.25 23.74 -4.12
C VAL A 557 8.73 23.75 -4.31
N VAL A 558 8.11 24.91 -4.10
CA VAL A 558 6.66 25.15 -4.30
C VAL A 558 6.28 24.92 -5.76
N GLU A 559 7.06 25.41 -6.72
CA GLU A 559 6.86 25.19 -8.16
C GLU A 559 7.12 23.75 -8.61
N SER A 560 7.75 22.91 -7.78
CA SER A 560 7.97 21.49 -8.06
C SER A 560 6.78 20.61 -7.68
N LEU A 561 5.69 21.17 -7.18
CA LEU A 561 4.45 20.48 -6.78
C LEU A 561 3.33 20.61 -7.83
N PRO A 562 2.26 19.78 -7.77
CA PRO A 562 1.22 19.70 -8.80
C PRO A 562 0.22 20.87 -8.81
N PHE A 563 0.64 22.10 -9.11
CA PHE A 563 -0.32 23.20 -9.29
C PHE A 563 0.17 24.32 -10.21
N LYS A 564 -0.77 25.10 -10.76
CA LYS A 564 -0.47 26.16 -11.74
C LYS A 564 0.32 27.32 -11.15
N THR A 565 1.51 27.59 -11.70
CA THR A 565 2.18 28.89 -11.60
C THR A 565 2.01 29.69 -12.90
N GLY A 566 0.88 30.40 -13.03
CA GLY A 566 0.84 31.65 -13.82
C GLY A 566 0.69 31.62 -15.35
N LYS A 567 0.25 30.54 -16.03
CA LYS A 567 -0.16 30.64 -17.46
C LYS A 567 -1.46 29.90 -17.78
N PHE A 568 -2.41 30.64 -18.37
CA PHE A 568 -3.72 30.17 -18.82
C PHE A 568 -3.58 29.18 -19.99
N SER A 569 -3.81 27.89 -19.73
CA SER A 569 -4.24 26.91 -20.74
C SER A 569 -5.52 26.23 -20.23
N TRP A 570 -6.51 26.13 -21.12
CA TRP A 570 -7.85 25.58 -20.83
C TRP A 570 -7.92 24.05 -20.98
N SER A 571 -6.82 23.40 -21.38
CA SER A 571 -6.81 21.98 -21.77
C SER A 571 -5.89 21.08 -20.94
N ALA A 572 -5.15 21.64 -19.97
CA ALA A 572 -4.11 20.92 -19.23
C ALA A 572 -3.84 21.64 -17.89
N SER A 573 -4.09 20.97 -16.76
CA SER A 573 -3.71 21.48 -15.44
C SER A 573 -3.15 20.38 -14.53
N PRO A 574 -1.99 20.58 -13.88
CA PRO A 574 -1.49 19.70 -12.83
C PRO A 574 -2.35 19.75 -11.55
N ASP A 575 -3.28 20.70 -11.44
CA ASP A 575 -4.21 20.81 -10.30
C ASP A 575 -5.06 19.54 -10.09
N ARG A 576 -5.29 18.77 -11.16
CA ARG A 576 -5.94 17.46 -11.07
C ARG A 576 -5.06 16.49 -10.29
N ASP A 577 -3.77 16.48 -10.55
CA ASP A 577 -2.83 15.56 -9.92
C ASP A 577 -2.75 15.85 -8.40
N TRP A 578 -2.85 17.11 -7.96
CA TRP A 578 -3.01 17.45 -6.53
C TRP A 578 -4.24 16.80 -5.90
N LEU A 579 -5.40 16.92 -6.57
CA LEU A 579 -6.63 16.29 -6.09
C LEU A 579 -6.46 14.77 -6.01
N LEU A 580 -5.89 14.12 -7.03
CA LEU A 580 -5.70 12.67 -7.05
C LEU A 580 -4.73 12.20 -5.96
N MET A 581 -3.59 12.87 -5.81
CA MET A 581 -2.60 12.53 -4.78
C MET A 581 -3.18 12.59 -3.37
N GLY A 582 -4.12 13.50 -3.09
CA GLY A 582 -4.81 13.52 -1.81
C GLY A 582 -6.00 12.55 -1.72
N GLN A 583 -6.77 12.44 -2.79
CA GLN A 583 -8.04 11.71 -2.80
C GLN A 583 -7.85 10.20 -2.76
N ILE A 584 -6.86 9.65 -3.47
CA ILE A 584 -6.65 8.21 -3.55
C ILE A 584 -6.30 7.61 -2.18
N PRO A 585 -5.33 8.16 -1.42
CA PRO A 585 -5.09 7.77 -0.02
C PRO A 585 -6.33 7.76 0.87
N TYR A 586 -7.28 8.66 0.61
CA TYR A 586 -8.53 8.70 1.36
C TYR A 586 -9.54 7.64 0.91
N LEU A 587 -9.61 7.33 -0.39
CA LEU A 587 -10.44 6.23 -0.89
C LEU A 587 -9.96 4.88 -0.38
N LEU A 588 -8.64 4.70 -0.30
CA LEU A 588 -8.00 3.47 0.13
C LEU A 588 -8.00 3.30 1.64
N ASN A 589 -8.50 4.29 2.41
CA ASN A 589 -8.46 4.28 3.87
C ASN A 589 -9.87 4.45 4.50
N PRO A 590 -10.84 3.57 4.17
CA PRO A 590 -12.08 3.50 4.92
C PRO A 590 -11.76 3.04 6.35
N GLU A 591 -12.51 3.53 7.33
CA GLU A 591 -12.37 3.07 8.72
C GLU A 591 -12.54 1.54 8.81
N VAL A 592 -11.67 0.86 9.57
CA VAL A 592 -11.87 -0.56 9.89
C VAL A 592 -13.09 -0.66 10.79
N THR A 593 -14.20 -1.14 10.24
CA THR A 593 -15.41 -1.37 11.03
C THR A 593 -15.27 -2.65 11.84
N GLU A 594 -15.95 -2.74 12.98
CA GLU A 594 -15.94 -3.93 13.84
C GLU A 594 -16.16 -5.25 13.07
N SER A 595 -17.01 -5.26 12.04
CA SER A 595 -17.32 -6.46 11.24
C SER A 595 -16.15 -7.05 10.44
N ILE A 596 -15.05 -6.31 10.26
CA ILE A 596 -13.91 -6.70 9.43
C ILE A 596 -12.57 -6.71 10.18
N SER A 597 -12.55 -6.54 11.51
CA SER A 597 -11.31 -6.58 12.28
C SER A 597 -10.81 -8.00 12.57
N ILE A 598 -9.53 -8.14 12.90
CA ILE A 598 -8.93 -9.42 13.30
C ILE A 598 -9.45 -9.90 14.66
N THR A 599 -9.84 -8.98 15.54
CA THR A 599 -10.57 -9.32 16.77
C THR A 599 -11.89 -10.00 16.48
N THR A 600 -12.67 -9.47 15.53
CA THR A 600 -13.94 -10.08 15.14
C THR A 600 -13.76 -11.43 14.47
N PHE A 601 -12.72 -11.58 13.63
CA PHE A 601 -12.32 -12.89 13.14
C PHE A 601 -12.04 -13.87 14.29
N ALA A 602 -11.24 -13.49 15.28
CA ALA A 602 -10.90 -14.35 16.41
C ALA A 602 -12.15 -14.77 17.21
N LYS A 603 -13.09 -13.84 17.44
CA LYS A 603 -14.38 -14.12 18.10
C LYS A 603 -15.23 -15.09 17.28
N GLN A 604 -15.35 -14.87 15.97
CA GLN A 604 -16.08 -15.76 15.06
C GLN A 604 -15.46 -17.16 15.03
N ALA A 605 -14.12 -17.24 14.96
CA ALA A 605 -13.39 -18.50 15.03
C ALA A 605 -13.67 -19.22 16.36
N ALA A 606 -13.60 -18.50 17.49
CA ALA A 606 -13.85 -19.05 18.83
C ALA A 606 -15.25 -19.66 19.01
N GLU A 607 -16.26 -19.05 18.38
CA GLU A 607 -17.67 -19.47 18.46
C GLU A 607 -18.07 -20.55 17.45
N ASP A 608 -17.19 -20.88 16.49
CA ASP A 608 -17.51 -21.83 15.42
C ASP A 608 -17.43 -23.29 15.87
N ILE A 609 -18.52 -23.77 16.48
CA ILE A 609 -18.67 -25.15 16.94
C ILE A 609 -18.60 -26.19 15.82
N SER A 610 -18.73 -25.78 14.54
CA SER A 610 -18.61 -26.71 13.41
C SER A 610 -17.15 -27.06 13.09
N ARG A 611 -16.20 -26.24 13.55
CA ARG A 611 -14.75 -26.41 13.39
C ARG A 611 -14.08 -26.43 14.77
N PRO A 612 -14.21 -27.52 15.55
CA PRO A 612 -13.80 -27.55 16.96
C PRO A 612 -12.31 -27.25 17.19
N ASP A 613 -11.44 -27.62 16.25
CA ASP A 613 -10.01 -27.32 16.35
C ASP A 613 -9.71 -25.83 16.19
N ILE A 614 -10.40 -25.15 15.26
CA ILE A 614 -10.36 -23.70 15.09
C ILE A 614 -11.04 -22.99 16.26
N SER A 615 -12.15 -23.52 16.79
CA SER A 615 -12.83 -22.93 17.95
C SER A 615 -11.93 -22.84 19.18
N VAL A 616 -11.21 -23.90 19.52
CA VAL A 616 -10.28 -23.89 20.65
C VAL A 616 -9.11 -22.92 20.41
N ALA A 617 -8.52 -22.94 19.21
CA ALA A 617 -7.44 -22.02 18.87
C ALA A 617 -7.91 -20.56 18.84
N GLY A 618 -9.13 -20.31 18.37
CA GLY A 618 -9.77 -19.00 18.30
C GLY A 618 -10.03 -18.41 19.69
N GLN A 619 -10.45 -19.23 20.66
CA GLN A 619 -10.60 -18.79 22.05
C GLN A 619 -9.28 -18.29 22.65
N GLU A 620 -8.16 -18.92 22.28
CA GLU A 620 -6.84 -18.46 22.72
C GLU A 620 -6.39 -17.23 21.94
N LEU A 621 -6.65 -17.18 20.64
CA LEU A 621 -6.37 -16.00 19.82
C LEU A 621 -7.08 -14.75 20.36
N VAL A 622 -8.34 -14.85 20.79
CA VAL A 622 -9.06 -13.73 21.43
C VAL A 622 -8.29 -13.17 22.62
N LYS A 623 -7.85 -14.04 23.54
CA LYS A 623 -7.07 -13.63 24.73
C LYS A 623 -5.72 -13.02 24.34
N ASN A 624 -5.03 -13.63 23.38
CA ASN A 624 -3.74 -13.14 22.92
C ASN A 624 -3.85 -11.76 22.27
N LEU A 625 -4.90 -11.52 21.47
CA LEU A 625 -5.19 -10.20 20.89
C LEU A 625 -5.52 -9.15 21.97
N GLU A 626 -6.25 -9.51 23.03
CA GLU A 626 -6.48 -8.59 24.17
C GLU A 626 -5.16 -8.18 24.84
N VAL A 627 -4.25 -9.14 25.04
CA VAL A 627 -2.90 -8.86 25.57
C VAL A 627 -2.09 -8.00 24.61
N LEU A 628 -2.16 -8.26 23.30
CA LEU A 628 -1.47 -7.46 22.29
C LEU A 628 -1.95 -6.02 22.27
N THR A 629 -3.26 -5.77 22.40
CA THR A 629 -3.81 -4.41 22.47
C THR A 629 -3.11 -3.59 23.56
N GLU A 630 -2.95 -4.16 24.76
CA GLU A 630 -2.28 -3.46 25.86
C GLU A 630 -0.76 -3.30 25.65
N LYS A 631 -0.12 -4.26 24.98
CA LYS A 631 1.29 -4.13 24.58
C LYS A 631 1.48 -3.03 23.53
N PHE A 632 0.64 -2.97 22.51
CA PHE A 632 0.75 -2.00 21.43
C PHE A 632 0.50 -0.58 21.90
N LYS A 633 -0.44 -0.38 22.83
CA LYS A 633 -0.61 0.91 23.52
C LYS A 633 0.67 1.37 24.20
N LYS A 634 1.31 0.49 25.00
CA LYS A 634 2.59 0.80 25.65
C LYS A 634 3.70 1.10 24.65
N ILE A 635 3.78 0.33 23.56
CA ILE A 635 4.75 0.60 22.48
C ILE A 635 4.50 1.98 21.89
N SER A 636 3.24 2.34 21.60
CA SER A 636 2.93 3.67 21.06
C SER A 636 3.20 4.80 22.06
N GLU A 637 3.03 4.57 23.36
CA GLU A 637 3.37 5.54 24.42
C GLU A 637 4.89 5.71 24.59
N ASP A 638 5.67 4.69 24.26
CA ASP A 638 7.13 4.66 24.36
C ASP A 638 7.82 5.30 23.14
N ILE A 639 7.11 5.56 22.04
CA ILE A 639 7.65 6.30 20.87
C ILE A 639 7.77 7.79 21.20
N ASP A 640 8.93 8.39 20.93
CA ASP A 640 9.26 9.78 21.29
C ASP A 640 8.38 10.84 20.61
N ASP A 641 7.87 10.58 19.39
CA ASP A 641 7.08 11.56 18.61
C ASP A 641 5.62 11.67 19.10
N HIS A 642 5.42 12.17 20.32
CA HIS A 642 4.08 12.36 20.90
C HIS A 642 3.24 13.46 20.24
N LYS A 643 3.83 14.26 19.33
CA LYS A 643 3.08 15.23 18.50
C LYS A 643 2.42 14.55 17.29
N ALA A 644 2.76 13.29 17.00
CA ALA A 644 2.20 12.56 15.87
C ALA A 644 0.84 11.97 16.20
N LYS A 645 0.15 11.49 15.16
CA LYS A 645 -0.91 10.51 15.35
C LYS A 645 -0.32 9.32 16.15
N VAL A 646 -1.05 8.88 17.18
CA VAL A 646 -0.76 7.65 17.93
C VAL A 646 -0.52 6.51 16.93
N TYR A 647 0.48 5.67 17.15
CA TYR A 647 0.75 4.54 16.28
C TYR A 647 -0.19 3.37 16.62
N ASP A 648 -1.46 3.55 16.22
CA ASP A 648 -2.59 2.67 16.51
C ASP A 648 -2.95 1.72 15.35
N VAL A 649 -2.28 1.86 14.19
CA VAL A 649 -2.65 1.15 12.95
C VAL A 649 -2.66 -0.37 13.05
N LEU A 650 -1.92 -0.96 14.00
CA LEU A 650 -1.85 -2.40 14.23
C LEU A 650 -2.62 -2.85 15.47
N TYR A 651 -3.38 -1.97 16.13
CA TYR A 651 -4.26 -2.42 17.21
C TYR A 651 -5.21 -3.48 16.66
N PRO A 652 -5.46 -4.59 17.37
CA PRO A 652 -6.29 -5.68 16.86
C PRO A 652 -7.67 -5.24 16.36
N ASP A 653 -8.32 -4.27 17.01
CA ASP A 653 -9.62 -3.76 16.55
C ASP A 653 -9.53 -2.89 15.29
N ASP A 654 -8.37 -2.27 15.05
CA ASP A 654 -8.06 -1.44 13.89
C ASP A 654 -7.34 -2.22 12.77
N THR A 655 -7.04 -3.50 12.99
CA THR A 655 -6.40 -4.38 12.01
C THR A 655 -7.45 -5.13 11.22
N ALA A 656 -7.58 -4.86 9.92
CA ALA A 656 -8.52 -5.57 9.07
C ALA A 656 -8.12 -7.04 8.94
N LYS A 657 -9.08 -7.97 9.00
CA LYS A 657 -8.85 -9.42 8.84
C LYS A 657 -8.49 -9.84 7.41
N ALA A 658 -8.69 -8.97 6.43
CA ALA A 658 -8.51 -9.23 5.00
C ALA A 658 -8.20 -7.93 4.25
N ILE A 659 -7.78 -8.05 2.99
CA ILE A 659 -7.66 -6.92 2.07
C ILE A 659 -9.07 -6.53 1.58
N VAL A 660 -9.62 -5.48 2.19
CA VAL A 660 -11.02 -5.07 1.97
C VAL A 660 -11.17 -3.83 1.09
N ILE A 661 -10.07 -3.17 0.72
CA ILE A 661 -10.05 -1.87 0.05
C ILE A 661 -8.88 -1.75 -0.91
#